data_AF-A0A4Q3SN63-F1
#
_entry.id   AF-A0A4Q3SN63-F1
#
_cell.length_a   1.000
_cell.length_b   1.000
_cell.length_c   1.000
_cell.angle_alpha   90.00
_cell.angle_beta   90.00
_cell.angle_gamma   90.00
#
_symmetry.space_group_name_H-M   'P 1'
#
loop_
_entity.id
_entity.type
_entity.pdbx_description
1 polymer ?
#
loop_
_entity_poly.entity_id
_entity_poly.type
_entity_poly.pdbx_seq_one_letter_code
_entity_poly.pdbx_strand_id
1 'polypeptide(L)'
;RSELTNAVVQTTGAELKKSNTLSLSNSLSGRLAGLFVTQTSAAPGFDDAQILVRGPKTFRNSSALIVIDGVANADPDGLNRLDPNEIESISVLKDASAAIYGAQSAGGVILVTTKRGKSGKPSFDFSTTLSWQAPTMKIRSADAFEYMKVLNDRRALENQTPDFPETLIQAFRDGTRRPEDWYKALVDPPAKQQRYSLTMRGGSERVRYFVSIGAANQGGILRGDDKTSLKQYNVRSNIDVNVTKNFEVGVDLSVREKNTETPQSSPGGDVQQFATVSPLQEAYIGGDYRYPGEGWSQSNPAARLLSPGYRKYKADVLTGTVRFKWNIPFLKGLSLDGFSSIVRTLNYNKTFNYTWFYYEKDPSGEIVEKKSRTVEDIGLREDFGQSQRVTNNIKLNYATTINDAHKISVFVAYEQMEYKDNGFWTQRLGYESPLIDQLFAGSTDRANFNNDGRASESARQNYFGRASYEYKGKYLFGFSARYDGSPIFPKETRFGFFPQASFAWVASNEDFIPKNIFSNLKIRASWGQLGNDRVNPFQYIGAFGYAAGTVINGVDARGIAATSVPNPNITWEVSETSDLGLELGFLQNRLTFEVDVFRTRTKNILARRQASIPGYTGLVLPDENIGKMDSYGFDLQAGYRQSVGAVNVRINGNVSYSRNKIVYFDETPQAEPYQKLEGNPIGTELVYKSIGIYRTQEDLDKNVNYAGAMIGGLIFADLNGDGKVDG
;
A
#
# COMPACT_ATOMS: atom_id res chain seq x y z
N ARG A 1 12.31 -20.69 -16.86
CA ARG A 1 13.17 -20.32 -15.70
C ARG A 1 14.66 -20.60 -15.96
N SER A 2 15.02 -21.64 -16.72
CA SER A 2 16.43 -22.00 -17.01
C SER A 2 17.27 -20.84 -17.55
N GLU A 3 16.69 -19.93 -18.34
CA GLU A 3 17.40 -18.80 -18.98
C GLU A 3 17.48 -17.50 -18.14
N LEU A 4 16.95 -17.46 -16.91
CA LEU A 4 16.94 -16.25 -16.08
C LEU A 4 18.17 -16.16 -15.15
N THR A 5 18.87 -15.04 -15.10
CA THR A 5 19.99 -14.83 -14.16
C THR A 5 19.57 -14.21 -12.83
N ASN A 6 18.32 -13.76 -12.73
CA ASN A 6 17.84 -12.83 -11.70
C ASN A 6 16.77 -13.50 -10.82
N ALA A 7 16.59 -12.98 -9.60
CA ALA A 7 15.62 -13.48 -8.63
C ALA A 7 14.20 -12.99 -8.98
N VAL A 8 13.45 -13.85 -9.69
CA VAL A 8 12.08 -13.58 -10.15
C VAL A 8 11.14 -14.67 -9.67
N VAL A 9 10.14 -14.29 -8.89
CA VAL A 9 9.05 -15.19 -8.47
C VAL A 9 7.77 -14.83 -9.22
N GLN A 10 6.98 -15.83 -9.58
CA GLN A 10 5.80 -15.65 -10.41
C GLN A 10 4.63 -16.49 -9.89
N THR A 11 3.43 -15.93 -9.92
CA THR A 11 2.16 -16.62 -9.71
C THR A 11 1.26 -16.46 -10.94
N THR A 12 0.41 -17.45 -11.20
CA THR A 12 -0.48 -17.44 -12.36
C THR A 12 -1.86 -16.92 -11.99
N GLY A 13 -2.61 -16.42 -12.98
CA GLY A 13 -4.01 -16.02 -12.77
C GLY A 13 -4.87 -17.16 -12.20
N ALA A 14 -4.63 -18.40 -12.59
CA ALA A 14 -5.35 -19.57 -12.08
C ALA A 14 -5.16 -19.78 -10.57
N GLU A 15 -3.95 -19.53 -10.05
CA GLU A 15 -3.73 -19.57 -8.61
C GLU A 15 -4.45 -18.40 -7.94
N LEU A 16 -4.34 -17.17 -8.46
CA LEU A 16 -4.97 -15.97 -7.90
C LEU A 16 -6.49 -16.12 -7.70
N LYS A 17 -7.18 -16.77 -8.64
CA LYS A 17 -8.62 -17.07 -8.55
C LYS A 17 -9.02 -17.96 -7.36
N LYS A 18 -8.08 -18.69 -6.75
CA LYS A 18 -8.37 -19.48 -5.54
C LYS A 18 -8.60 -18.60 -4.30
N SER A 19 -8.16 -17.34 -4.34
CA SER A 19 -8.52 -16.35 -3.33
C SER A 19 -9.83 -15.67 -3.73
N ASN A 20 -10.79 -15.63 -2.81
CA ASN A 20 -12.05 -14.94 -3.03
C ASN A 20 -12.01 -13.47 -2.57
N THR A 21 -10.82 -12.93 -2.25
CA THR A 21 -10.66 -11.53 -1.86
C THR A 21 -10.98 -10.60 -3.02
N LEU A 22 -11.68 -9.49 -2.72
CA LEU A 22 -11.95 -8.47 -3.73
C LEU A 22 -10.69 -7.67 -4.06
N SER A 23 -9.94 -7.21 -3.07
CA SER A 23 -8.60 -6.68 -3.33
C SER A 23 -7.63 -7.80 -3.70
N LEU A 24 -6.97 -7.66 -4.84
CA LEU A 24 -6.04 -8.65 -5.37
C LEU A 24 -4.72 -8.69 -4.57
N SER A 25 -4.28 -7.59 -3.97
CA SER A 25 -3.07 -7.59 -3.13
C SER A 25 -3.20 -8.57 -1.96
N ASN A 26 -4.37 -8.63 -1.33
CA ASN A 26 -4.66 -9.58 -0.25
C ASN A 26 -4.51 -11.04 -0.71
N SER A 27 -4.73 -11.34 -2.00
CA SER A 27 -4.55 -12.69 -2.55
C SER A 27 -3.09 -13.11 -2.65
N LEU A 28 -2.13 -12.17 -2.65
CA LEU A 28 -0.71 -12.46 -2.78
C LEU A 28 -0.05 -12.89 -1.47
N SER A 29 -0.73 -12.66 -0.34
CA SER A 29 -0.22 -12.97 1.00
C SER A 29 0.21 -14.44 1.11
N GLY A 30 1.46 -14.66 1.50
CA GLY A 30 2.05 -15.99 1.67
C GLY A 30 2.30 -16.80 0.38
N ARG A 31 2.00 -16.27 -0.81
CA ARG A 31 2.12 -17.02 -2.08
C ARG A 31 3.46 -16.88 -2.77
N LEU A 32 4.15 -15.76 -2.55
CA LEU A 32 5.41 -15.43 -3.19
C LEU A 32 6.46 -15.16 -2.11
N ALA A 33 7.60 -15.88 -2.20
CA ALA A 33 8.73 -15.65 -1.31
C ALA A 33 9.28 -14.23 -1.52
N GLY A 34 9.65 -13.57 -0.42
CA GLY A 34 10.17 -12.21 -0.40
C GLY A 34 9.10 -11.13 -0.52
N LEU A 35 7.81 -11.47 -0.42
CA LEU A 35 6.71 -10.52 -0.47
C LEU A 35 6.02 -10.41 0.90
N PHE A 36 6.05 -9.22 1.49
CA PHE A 36 5.33 -8.90 2.72
C PHE A 36 4.06 -8.14 2.37
N VAL A 37 2.91 -8.69 2.73
CA VAL A 37 1.59 -8.16 2.41
C VAL A 37 0.84 -7.91 3.71
N THR A 38 0.51 -6.65 3.98
CA THR A 38 -0.15 -6.25 5.24
C THR A 38 -1.39 -5.43 4.94
N GLN A 39 -2.55 -5.97 5.33
CA GLN A 39 -3.83 -5.28 5.28
C GLN A 39 -4.04 -4.51 6.59
N THR A 40 -4.21 -3.19 6.51
CA THR A 40 -4.39 -2.32 7.69
C THR A 40 -5.82 -1.86 7.92
N SER A 41 -6.72 -2.15 6.97
CA SER A 41 -8.13 -1.77 7.02
C SER A 41 -9.00 -2.88 6.43
N ALA A 42 -10.21 -3.03 6.98
CA ALA A 42 -11.23 -3.95 6.47
C ALA A 42 -12.39 -3.21 5.79
N ALA A 43 -12.31 -1.88 5.66
CA ALA A 43 -13.35 -1.07 5.05
C ALA A 43 -13.45 -1.36 3.55
N PRO A 44 -14.65 -1.69 3.02
CA PRO A 44 -14.86 -1.92 1.59
C PRO A 44 -14.27 -0.81 0.71
N GLY A 45 -13.40 -1.18 -0.24
CA GLY A 45 -12.75 -0.22 -1.14
C GLY A 45 -11.53 0.52 -0.55
N PHE A 46 -11.24 0.31 0.74
CA PHE A 46 -10.06 0.79 1.46
C PHE A 46 -9.35 -0.37 2.17
N ASP A 47 -9.59 -1.60 1.71
CA ASP A 47 -9.10 -2.86 2.25
C ASP A 47 -7.81 -3.36 1.55
N ASP A 48 -7.16 -2.46 0.81
CA ASP A 48 -5.96 -2.76 0.03
C ASP A 48 -4.75 -3.00 0.93
N ALA A 49 -4.03 -4.10 0.69
CA ALA A 49 -2.81 -4.37 1.43
C ALA A 49 -1.63 -3.54 0.92
N GLN A 50 -0.82 -3.09 1.87
CA GLN A 50 0.53 -2.62 1.59
C GLN A 50 1.39 -3.81 1.16
N ILE A 51 2.13 -3.65 0.07
CA ILE A 51 3.04 -4.67 -0.46
C ILE A 51 4.48 -4.16 -0.40
N LEU A 52 5.35 -4.91 0.27
CA LEU A 52 6.78 -4.64 0.35
C LEU A 52 7.57 -5.84 -0.18
N VAL A 53 8.50 -5.58 -1.11
CA VAL A 53 9.41 -6.61 -1.64
C VAL A 53 10.69 -6.62 -0.80
N ARG A 54 10.91 -7.72 -0.07
CA ARG A 54 12.02 -7.91 0.88
C ARG A 54 12.06 -6.89 2.02
N GLY A 55 10.89 -6.36 2.39
CA GLY A 55 10.74 -5.39 3.48
C GLY A 55 11.23 -3.98 3.14
N PRO A 56 11.29 -3.05 4.11
CA PRO A 56 11.77 -1.69 3.89
C PRO A 56 13.25 -1.65 3.51
N LYS A 57 13.59 -0.83 2.51
CA LYS A 57 14.98 -0.60 2.01
C LYS A 57 15.44 0.85 2.14
N THR A 58 14.53 1.75 2.48
CA THR A 58 14.79 3.13 2.88
C THR A 58 13.85 3.49 4.03
N PHE A 59 14.20 4.49 4.83
CA PHE A 59 13.30 5.04 5.86
C PHE A 59 12.32 6.09 5.33
N ARG A 60 12.31 6.29 4.01
CA ARG A 60 11.31 7.06 3.28
C ARG A 60 10.33 6.10 2.58
N ASN A 61 10.00 6.35 1.32
CA ASN A 61 9.06 5.51 0.57
C ASN A 61 9.73 4.26 -0.01
N SER A 62 9.42 3.09 0.57
CA SER A 62 9.90 1.77 0.11
C SER A 62 8.89 0.98 -0.76
N SER A 63 7.82 1.62 -1.26
CA SER A 63 6.78 0.91 -2.03
C SER A 63 7.31 0.38 -3.37
N ALA A 64 6.86 -0.82 -3.74
CA ALA A 64 7.17 -1.42 -5.03
C ALA A 64 6.49 -0.67 -6.20
N LEU A 65 7.14 -0.65 -7.36
CA LEU A 65 6.57 -0.12 -8.59
C LEU A 65 5.65 -1.17 -9.23
N ILE A 66 4.41 -0.80 -9.53
CA ILE A 66 3.45 -1.68 -10.23
C ILE A 66 3.50 -1.36 -11.72
N VAL A 67 3.69 -2.40 -12.54
CA VAL A 67 3.75 -2.30 -14.00
C VAL A 67 2.70 -3.24 -14.59
N ILE A 68 1.79 -2.71 -15.42
CA ILE A 68 0.73 -3.50 -16.07
C ILE A 68 0.98 -3.46 -17.58
N ASP A 69 1.21 -4.62 -18.19
CA ASP A 69 1.47 -4.76 -19.64
C ASP A 69 2.58 -3.84 -20.19
N GLY A 70 3.60 -3.59 -19.35
CA GLY A 70 4.76 -2.75 -19.66
C GLY A 70 4.60 -1.28 -19.26
N VAL A 71 3.41 -0.84 -18.84
CA VAL A 71 3.14 0.55 -18.45
C VAL A 71 3.21 0.69 -16.93
N ALA A 72 4.14 1.52 -16.44
CA ALA A 72 4.31 1.79 -15.02
C ALA A 72 3.18 2.69 -14.48
N ASN A 73 2.64 2.37 -13.31
CA ASN A 73 1.51 3.09 -12.71
C ASN A 73 0.35 3.29 -13.70
N ALA A 74 0.08 2.25 -14.51
CA ALA A 74 -1.04 2.24 -15.45
C ALA A 74 -2.40 2.37 -14.75
N ASP A 75 -2.41 2.14 -13.44
CA ASP A 75 -3.59 2.21 -12.60
C ASP A 75 -3.23 2.86 -11.25
N PRO A 76 -3.95 3.90 -10.81
CA PRO A 76 -3.71 4.54 -9.50
C PRO A 76 -3.98 3.61 -8.31
N ASP A 77 -4.86 2.62 -8.45
CA ASP A 77 -5.10 1.59 -7.44
C ASP A 77 -4.11 0.41 -7.57
N GLY A 78 -3.13 0.52 -8.48
CA GLY A 78 -2.15 -0.53 -8.75
C GLY A 78 -2.81 -1.82 -9.21
N LEU A 79 -2.46 -2.95 -8.58
CA LEU A 79 -3.04 -4.26 -8.91
C LEU A 79 -4.33 -4.55 -8.13
N ASN A 80 -4.64 -3.77 -7.10
CA ASN A 80 -5.65 -4.09 -6.10
C ASN A 80 -7.04 -4.35 -6.69
N ARG A 81 -7.41 -3.55 -7.69
CA ARG A 81 -8.75 -3.52 -8.27
C ARG A 81 -8.83 -4.22 -9.63
N LEU A 82 -7.83 -5.03 -9.98
CA LEU A 82 -7.85 -5.86 -11.19
C LEU A 82 -8.65 -7.15 -10.96
N ASP A 83 -9.31 -7.64 -12.01
CA ASP A 83 -10.04 -8.92 -11.95
C ASP A 83 -9.04 -10.08 -12.13
N PRO A 84 -8.93 -11.05 -11.18
CA PRO A 84 -8.09 -12.22 -11.37
C PRO A 84 -8.35 -13.00 -12.67
N ASN A 85 -9.55 -12.88 -13.25
CA ASN A 85 -9.92 -13.53 -14.50
C ASN A 85 -9.26 -12.88 -15.73
N GLU A 86 -8.85 -11.62 -15.66
CA GLU A 86 -8.16 -10.93 -16.76
C GLU A 86 -6.63 -11.08 -16.71
N ILE A 87 -6.10 -11.61 -15.61
CA ILE A 87 -4.66 -11.77 -15.36
C ILE A 87 -4.16 -13.10 -15.91
N GLU A 88 -3.08 -13.03 -16.67
CA GLU A 88 -2.32 -14.22 -17.08
C GLU A 88 -1.30 -14.58 -15.99
N SER A 89 -0.53 -13.60 -15.52
CA SER A 89 0.44 -13.80 -14.43
C SER A 89 0.82 -12.52 -13.69
N ILE A 90 1.32 -12.69 -12.47
CA ILE A 90 2.01 -11.65 -11.69
C ILE A 90 3.42 -12.13 -11.41
N SER A 91 4.41 -11.32 -11.78
CA SER A 91 5.83 -11.57 -11.51
C SER A 91 6.38 -10.49 -10.59
N VAL A 92 7.18 -10.88 -9.60
CA VAL A 92 7.85 -9.96 -8.68
C VAL A 92 9.35 -10.02 -8.94
N LEU A 93 9.92 -8.86 -9.26
CA LEU A 93 11.36 -8.66 -9.44
C LEU A 93 11.93 -8.18 -8.11
N LYS A 94 12.69 -9.06 -7.45
CA LYS A 94 13.15 -8.87 -6.07
C LYS A 94 14.54 -8.26 -5.97
N ASP A 95 15.35 -8.46 -7.00
CA ASP A 95 16.76 -8.06 -7.07
C ASP A 95 16.94 -6.80 -7.93
N ALA A 96 18.19 -6.53 -8.31
CA ALA A 96 18.54 -5.38 -9.16
C ALA A 96 17.87 -5.40 -10.55
N SER A 97 17.27 -6.53 -10.99
CA SER A 97 16.60 -6.61 -12.29
C SER A 97 15.36 -5.73 -12.41
N ALA A 98 14.79 -5.34 -11.26
CA ALA A 98 13.74 -4.34 -11.19
C ALA A 98 14.16 -2.99 -11.80
N ALA A 99 15.47 -2.69 -11.83
CA ALA A 99 16.01 -1.45 -12.38
C ALA A 99 15.51 -1.16 -13.80
N ILE A 100 15.34 -2.19 -14.64
CA ILE A 100 14.90 -2.03 -16.04
C ILE A 100 13.49 -1.42 -16.19
N TYR A 101 12.71 -1.26 -15.12
CA TYR A 101 11.38 -0.63 -15.14
C TYR A 101 11.38 0.82 -14.62
N GLY A 102 12.53 1.34 -14.20
CA GLY A 102 12.76 2.77 -13.97
C GLY A 102 13.08 3.16 -12.55
N ALA A 103 13.40 4.44 -12.39
CA ALA A 103 13.85 5.16 -11.20
C ALA A 103 13.01 5.09 -9.91
N GLN A 104 11.93 4.31 -9.88
CA GLN A 104 11.10 4.05 -8.69
C GLN A 104 11.03 2.56 -8.33
N SER A 105 11.93 1.77 -8.92
CA SER A 105 12.04 0.32 -8.73
C SER A 105 12.93 -0.09 -7.55
N ALA A 106 13.52 0.85 -6.81
CA ALA A 106 14.32 0.55 -5.61
C ALA A 106 13.55 -0.32 -4.59
N GLY A 107 12.23 -0.08 -4.45
CA GLY A 107 11.31 -0.88 -3.64
C GLY A 107 10.92 -2.26 -4.23
N GLY A 108 11.49 -2.64 -5.39
CA GLY A 108 11.07 -3.80 -6.19
C GLY A 108 10.03 -3.45 -7.25
N VAL A 109 9.76 -4.39 -8.17
CA VAL A 109 8.76 -4.25 -9.23
C VAL A 109 7.79 -5.42 -9.20
N ILE A 110 6.49 -5.13 -9.33
CA ILE A 110 5.44 -6.14 -9.53
C ILE A 110 4.88 -5.95 -10.93
N LEU A 111 5.20 -6.91 -11.81
CA LEU A 111 4.76 -6.95 -13.19
C LEU A 111 3.48 -7.77 -13.30
N VAL A 112 2.39 -7.13 -13.71
CA VAL A 112 1.13 -7.77 -14.06
C VAL A 112 1.05 -7.92 -15.58
N THR A 113 0.80 -9.15 -16.03
CA THR A 113 0.55 -9.45 -17.45
C THR A 113 -0.89 -9.87 -17.62
N THR A 114 -1.63 -9.18 -18.49
CA THR A 114 -3.02 -9.50 -18.78
C THR A 114 -3.16 -10.50 -19.92
N LYS A 115 -4.31 -11.16 -19.99
CA LYS A 115 -4.60 -12.18 -21.00
C LYS A 115 -4.70 -11.56 -22.39
N ARG A 116 -4.18 -12.27 -23.38
CA ARG A 116 -4.34 -11.96 -24.80
C ARG A 116 -5.15 -13.04 -25.51
N GLY A 117 -5.58 -12.74 -26.73
CA GLY A 117 -6.31 -13.67 -27.57
C GLY A 117 -5.47 -14.89 -27.99
N LYS A 118 -6.14 -15.97 -28.37
CA LYS A 118 -5.51 -17.18 -28.90
C LYS A 118 -6.14 -17.55 -30.24
N SER A 119 -5.35 -18.06 -31.17
CA SER A 119 -5.87 -18.61 -32.42
C SER A 119 -6.79 -19.80 -32.12
N GLY A 120 -7.93 -19.86 -32.78
CA GLY A 120 -8.92 -20.92 -32.63
C GLY A 120 -10.33 -20.40 -32.37
N LYS A 121 -11.24 -21.35 -32.11
CA LYS A 121 -12.64 -21.05 -31.82
C LYS A 121 -12.75 -20.14 -30.59
N PRO A 122 -13.68 -19.18 -30.56
CA PRO A 122 -13.93 -18.36 -29.39
C PRO A 122 -14.26 -19.22 -28.17
N SER A 123 -13.58 -18.97 -27.04
CA SER A 123 -13.89 -19.54 -25.74
C SER A 123 -14.51 -18.47 -24.85
N PHE A 124 -15.62 -18.81 -24.20
CA PHE A 124 -16.31 -17.97 -23.24
C PHE A 124 -16.20 -18.60 -21.86
N ASP A 125 -15.81 -17.81 -20.87
CA ASP A 125 -15.76 -18.21 -19.48
C ASP A 125 -16.59 -17.23 -18.66
N PHE A 126 -17.64 -17.72 -18.02
CA PHE A 126 -18.42 -16.97 -17.03
C PHE A 126 -18.09 -17.49 -15.63
N SER A 127 -17.72 -16.59 -14.73
CA SER A 127 -17.38 -16.89 -13.34
C SER A 127 -18.20 -16.03 -12.40
N THR A 128 -18.75 -16.67 -11.37
CA THR A 128 -19.43 -16.01 -10.25
C THR A 128 -18.77 -16.44 -8.95
N THR A 129 -18.59 -15.50 -8.03
CA THR A 129 -18.07 -15.76 -6.68
C THR A 129 -18.99 -15.08 -5.69
N LEU A 130 -19.44 -15.83 -4.69
CA LEU A 130 -20.23 -15.34 -3.57
C LEU A 130 -19.47 -15.68 -2.28
N SER A 131 -19.17 -14.66 -1.49
CA SER A 131 -18.39 -14.78 -0.27
C SER A 131 -19.09 -14.10 0.89
N TRP A 132 -18.81 -14.59 2.10
CA TRP A 132 -19.23 -14.01 3.37
C TRP A 132 -17.99 -13.71 4.20
N GLN A 133 -17.88 -12.48 4.68
CA GLN A 133 -16.72 -11.98 5.41
C GLN A 133 -17.07 -11.74 6.88
N ALA A 134 -16.23 -12.22 7.79
CA ALA A 134 -16.30 -11.92 9.21
C ALA A 134 -14.90 -11.58 9.75
N PRO A 135 -14.78 -10.74 10.78
CA PRO A 135 -13.50 -10.49 11.44
C PRO A 135 -12.93 -11.77 12.06
N THR A 136 -11.61 -11.95 11.98
CA THR A 136 -10.89 -13.07 12.62
C THR A 136 -10.44 -12.76 14.04
N MET A 137 -10.42 -11.47 14.42
CA MET A 137 -10.00 -10.96 15.72
C MET A 137 -11.06 -10.00 16.26
N LYS A 138 -11.36 -10.11 17.56
CA LYS A 138 -12.25 -9.21 18.30
C LYS A 138 -11.42 -8.29 19.21
N ILE A 139 -11.79 -7.01 19.28
CA ILE A 139 -11.30 -6.11 20.34
C ILE A 139 -11.86 -6.60 21.67
N ARG A 140 -10.97 -6.88 22.63
CA ARG A 140 -11.36 -7.29 23.99
C ARG A 140 -11.39 -6.04 24.88
N SER A 141 -12.56 -5.71 25.39
CA SER A 141 -12.77 -4.69 26.42
C SER A 141 -13.19 -5.36 27.73
N ALA A 142 -12.94 -4.69 28.85
CA ALA A 142 -13.49 -5.11 30.14
C ALA A 142 -15.03 -5.09 30.08
N ASP A 143 -15.68 -6.02 30.78
CA ASP A 143 -17.12 -5.92 31.01
C ASP A 143 -17.43 -4.83 32.05
N ALA A 144 -18.71 -4.46 32.18
CA ALA A 144 -19.14 -3.41 33.09
C ALA A 144 -18.76 -3.67 34.57
N PHE A 145 -18.83 -4.91 35.03
CA PHE A 145 -18.53 -5.27 36.42
C PHE A 145 -17.04 -5.25 36.69
N GLU A 146 -16.24 -5.79 35.77
CA GLU A 146 -14.78 -5.70 35.82
C GLU A 146 -14.32 -4.24 35.78
N TYR A 147 -14.90 -3.43 34.88
CA TYR A 147 -14.62 -2.01 34.77
C TYR A 147 -14.91 -1.24 36.08
N MET A 148 -16.11 -1.42 36.66
CA MET A 148 -16.47 -0.77 37.92
C MET A 148 -15.59 -1.26 39.08
N LYS A 149 -15.32 -2.57 39.16
CA LYS A 149 -14.50 -3.17 40.21
C LYS A 149 -13.08 -2.61 40.19
N VAL A 150 -12.42 -2.61 39.04
CA VAL A 150 -11.03 -2.15 38.92
C VAL A 150 -10.88 -0.68 39.30
N LEU A 151 -11.83 0.17 38.91
CA LEU A 151 -11.81 1.59 39.25
C LEU A 151 -12.12 1.85 40.74
N ASN A 152 -13.05 1.09 41.33
CA ASN A 152 -13.30 1.15 42.77
C ASN A 152 -12.13 0.61 43.59
N ASP A 153 -11.52 -0.50 43.17
CA ASP A 153 -10.32 -1.06 43.81
C ASP A 153 -9.18 -0.02 43.77
N ARG A 154 -9.01 0.70 42.65
CA ARG A 154 -8.05 1.82 42.56
C ARG A 154 -8.36 2.93 43.56
N ARG A 155 -9.61 3.39 43.65
CA ARG A 155 -10.01 4.42 44.64
C ARG A 155 -9.80 3.95 46.07
N ALA A 156 -10.09 2.68 46.36
CA ALA A 156 -9.85 2.09 47.67
C ALA A 156 -8.35 2.08 48.04
N LEU A 157 -7.47 1.76 47.08
CA LEU A 157 -6.01 1.87 47.26
C LEU A 157 -5.56 3.32 47.51
N GLU A 158 -6.25 4.30 46.93
CA GLU A 158 -6.00 5.74 47.13
C GLU A 158 -6.67 6.31 48.39
N ASN A 159 -7.35 5.49 49.21
CA ASN A 159 -8.18 5.92 50.35
C ASN A 159 -9.25 6.95 49.97
N GLN A 160 -9.79 6.84 48.75
CA GLN A 160 -10.81 7.72 48.21
C GLN A 160 -12.17 7.00 48.16
N THR A 161 -13.23 7.80 48.10
CA THR A 161 -14.58 7.27 47.88
C THR A 161 -14.65 6.54 46.53
N PRO A 162 -15.39 5.42 46.46
CA PRO A 162 -15.54 4.66 45.23
C PRO A 162 -16.17 5.52 44.12
N ASP A 163 -15.70 5.36 42.89
CA ASP A 163 -16.29 6.02 41.72
C ASP A 163 -17.70 5.47 41.42
N PHE A 164 -17.96 4.20 41.76
CA PHE A 164 -19.22 3.51 41.51
C PHE A 164 -19.80 2.96 42.83
N PRO A 165 -20.89 3.55 43.38
CA PRO A 165 -21.51 3.05 44.60
C PRO A 165 -22.20 1.69 44.38
N GLU A 166 -22.37 0.91 45.44
CA GLU A 166 -23.01 -0.42 45.38
C GLU A 166 -24.43 -0.35 44.79
N THR A 167 -25.17 0.74 45.03
CA THR A 167 -26.48 0.97 44.43
C THR A 167 -26.45 0.98 42.90
N LEU A 168 -25.41 1.56 42.30
CA LEU A 168 -25.23 1.57 40.86
C LEU A 168 -24.82 0.18 40.33
N ILE A 169 -23.95 -0.52 41.06
CA ILE A 169 -23.55 -1.89 40.73
C ILE A 169 -24.76 -2.82 40.76
N GLN A 170 -25.62 -2.70 41.77
CA GLN A 170 -26.87 -3.46 41.87
C GLN A 170 -27.83 -3.11 40.72
N ALA A 171 -27.93 -1.84 40.31
CA ALA A 171 -28.73 -1.46 39.15
C ALA A 171 -28.28 -2.16 37.85
N PHE A 172 -26.98 -2.43 37.67
CA PHE A 172 -26.51 -3.25 36.54
C PHE A 172 -26.76 -4.75 36.74
N ARG A 173 -26.77 -5.23 37.99
CA ARG A 173 -26.96 -6.65 38.34
C ARG A 173 -28.43 -7.07 38.25
N ASP A 174 -29.35 -6.21 38.66
CA ASP A 174 -30.80 -6.45 38.60
C ASP A 174 -31.41 -6.10 37.22
N GLY A 175 -30.64 -5.46 36.34
CA GLY A 175 -31.03 -5.13 34.97
C GLY A 175 -31.71 -3.76 34.81
N THR A 176 -31.80 -2.96 35.89
CA THR A 176 -32.28 -1.57 35.83
C THR A 176 -31.41 -0.70 34.92
N ARG A 177 -30.10 -0.96 34.87
CA ARG A 177 -29.16 -0.43 33.89
C ARG A 177 -28.55 -1.56 33.09
N ARG A 178 -28.32 -1.33 31.80
CA ARG A 178 -27.80 -2.34 30.89
C ARG A 178 -26.30 -2.14 30.62
N PRO A 179 -25.45 -3.15 30.83
CA PRO A 179 -24.06 -3.10 30.40
C PRO A 179 -23.97 -3.30 28.88
N GLU A 180 -22.90 -2.78 28.26
CA GLU A 180 -22.71 -2.85 26.81
C GLU A 180 -21.41 -3.57 26.41
N ASP A 181 -21.52 -4.46 25.43
CA ASP A 181 -20.39 -4.98 24.67
C ASP A 181 -20.40 -4.30 23.30
N TRP A 182 -19.66 -3.20 23.20
CA TRP A 182 -19.64 -2.34 22.02
C TRP A 182 -19.22 -3.07 20.74
N TYR A 183 -18.32 -4.04 20.82
CA TYR A 183 -17.97 -4.85 19.67
C TYR A 183 -19.15 -5.70 19.20
N LYS A 184 -19.85 -6.36 20.12
CA LYS A 184 -21.06 -7.15 19.80
C LYS A 184 -22.23 -6.27 19.36
N ALA A 185 -22.30 -5.04 19.86
CA ALA A 185 -23.34 -4.09 19.49
C ALA A 185 -23.14 -3.60 18.05
N LEU A 186 -21.92 -3.23 17.68
CA LEU A 186 -21.62 -2.52 16.42
C LEU A 186 -21.14 -3.40 15.28
N VAL A 187 -20.71 -4.64 15.51
CA VAL A 187 -20.22 -5.54 14.46
C VAL A 187 -21.26 -6.62 14.18
N ASP A 188 -21.74 -6.70 12.94
CA ASP A 188 -22.78 -7.62 12.50
C ASP A 188 -22.32 -8.48 11.30
N PRO A 189 -21.49 -9.49 11.54
CA PRO A 189 -21.03 -10.39 10.48
C PRO A 189 -22.11 -11.45 10.14
N PRO A 190 -22.08 -12.03 8.93
CA PRO A 190 -21.09 -11.80 7.88
C PRO A 190 -21.51 -10.76 6.83
N ALA A 191 -20.54 -9.94 6.37
CA ALA A 191 -20.72 -9.06 5.22
C ALA A 191 -20.65 -9.84 3.91
N LYS A 192 -21.58 -9.59 3.00
CA LYS A 192 -21.65 -10.25 1.70
C LYS A 192 -20.68 -9.61 0.70
N GLN A 193 -19.99 -10.43 -0.09
CA GLN A 193 -19.20 -10.02 -1.24
C GLN A 193 -19.60 -10.80 -2.48
N GLN A 194 -19.60 -10.14 -3.63
CA GLN A 194 -19.97 -10.74 -4.90
C GLN A 194 -19.01 -10.29 -6.00
N ARG A 195 -18.64 -11.21 -6.88
CA ARG A 195 -17.89 -10.91 -8.11
C ARG A 195 -18.48 -11.69 -9.27
N TYR A 196 -18.67 -11.02 -10.39
CA TYR A 196 -19.09 -11.58 -11.66
C TYR A 196 -18.03 -11.23 -12.71
N SER A 197 -17.65 -12.21 -13.53
CA SER A 197 -16.68 -12.00 -14.59
C SER A 197 -17.08 -12.80 -15.83
N LEU A 198 -17.18 -12.12 -16.96
CA LEU A 198 -17.38 -12.72 -18.26
C LEU A 198 -16.15 -12.42 -19.11
N THR A 199 -15.46 -13.47 -19.55
CA THR A 199 -14.32 -13.32 -20.46
C THR A 199 -14.58 -14.06 -21.77
N MET A 200 -14.11 -13.47 -22.86
CA MET A 200 -14.15 -14.04 -24.19
C MET A 200 -12.76 -13.93 -24.79
N ARG A 201 -12.25 -15.01 -25.40
CA ARG A 201 -11.01 -14.94 -26.18
C ARG A 201 -11.04 -15.89 -27.36
N GLY A 202 -10.40 -15.50 -28.44
CA GLY A 202 -10.33 -16.29 -29.65
C GLY A 202 -9.66 -15.51 -30.76
N GLY A 203 -9.80 -16.03 -31.99
CA GLY A 203 -9.31 -15.34 -33.17
C GLY A 203 -8.74 -16.28 -34.22
N SER A 204 -8.15 -15.68 -35.25
CA SER A 204 -7.38 -16.35 -36.28
C SER A 204 -5.89 -16.06 -36.10
N GLU A 205 -5.06 -16.62 -36.98
CA GLU A 205 -3.63 -16.24 -37.03
C GLU A 205 -3.41 -14.76 -37.34
N ARG A 206 -4.36 -14.09 -38.01
CA ARG A 206 -4.26 -12.66 -38.35
C ARG A 206 -4.75 -11.74 -37.24
N VAL A 207 -5.82 -12.10 -36.55
CA VAL A 207 -6.43 -11.26 -35.51
C VAL A 207 -6.76 -12.12 -34.31
N ARG A 208 -6.19 -11.77 -33.16
CA ARG A 208 -6.45 -12.40 -31.86
C ARG A 208 -7.07 -11.36 -30.94
N TYR A 209 -8.07 -11.75 -30.17
CA TYR A 209 -8.74 -10.84 -29.23
C TYR A 209 -8.99 -11.51 -27.89
N PHE A 210 -9.00 -10.69 -26.84
CA PHE A 210 -9.45 -10.99 -25.49
C PHE A 210 -10.36 -9.85 -25.04
N VAL A 211 -11.52 -10.16 -24.47
CA VAL A 211 -12.45 -9.21 -23.88
C VAL A 211 -12.82 -9.72 -22.48
N SER A 212 -12.88 -8.82 -21.50
CA SER A 212 -13.29 -9.10 -20.13
C SER A 212 -14.27 -8.05 -19.67
N ILE A 213 -15.37 -8.47 -19.06
CA ILE A 213 -16.35 -7.61 -18.40
C ILE A 213 -16.52 -8.14 -16.98
N GLY A 214 -16.29 -7.29 -15.99
CA GLY A 214 -16.36 -7.64 -14.57
C GLY A 214 -17.22 -6.67 -13.78
N ALA A 215 -17.87 -7.20 -12.75
CA ALA A 215 -18.58 -6.44 -11.73
C ALA A 215 -18.28 -7.02 -10.36
N ALA A 216 -18.07 -6.16 -9.36
CA ALA A 216 -17.84 -6.58 -7.99
C ALA A 216 -18.61 -5.68 -7.00
N ASN A 217 -19.05 -6.28 -5.89
CA ASN A 217 -19.76 -5.60 -4.81
C ASN A 217 -19.30 -6.13 -3.44
N GLN A 218 -19.14 -5.22 -2.48
CA GLN A 218 -18.77 -5.51 -1.09
C GLN A 218 -19.57 -4.60 -0.15
N GLY A 219 -20.18 -5.17 0.89
CA GLY A 219 -20.81 -4.39 1.98
C GLY A 219 -19.90 -4.26 3.21
N GLY A 220 -20.25 -3.33 4.10
CA GLY A 220 -19.64 -3.18 5.43
C GLY A 220 -20.03 -4.29 6.42
N ILE A 221 -19.30 -4.37 7.53
CA ILE A 221 -19.51 -5.34 8.63
C ILE A 221 -20.19 -4.70 9.85
N LEU A 222 -20.52 -3.41 9.80
CA LEU A 222 -21.04 -2.67 10.95
C LEU A 222 -22.57 -2.73 11.00
N ARG A 223 -23.12 -2.88 12.20
CA ARG A 223 -24.56 -3.00 12.43
C ARG A 223 -25.27 -1.69 12.10
N GLY A 224 -26.34 -1.79 11.32
CA GLY A 224 -27.17 -0.65 10.93
C GLY A 224 -26.52 0.28 9.90
N ASP A 225 -25.28 0.02 9.48
CA ASP A 225 -24.63 0.74 8.39
C ASP A 225 -25.16 0.28 7.04
N ASP A 226 -25.98 1.11 6.43
CA ASP A 226 -26.55 0.90 5.10
C ASP A 226 -25.75 1.58 3.97
N LYS A 227 -24.70 2.33 4.32
CA LYS A 227 -23.96 3.19 3.38
C LYS A 227 -22.67 2.51 2.92
N THR A 228 -21.93 1.91 3.86
CA THR A 228 -20.59 1.40 3.61
C THR A 228 -20.62 0.32 2.53
N SER A 229 -20.09 0.66 1.36
CA SER A 229 -20.08 -0.25 0.23
C SER A 229 -18.97 0.06 -0.76
N LEU A 230 -18.56 -0.97 -1.51
CA LEU A 230 -17.73 -0.85 -2.71
C LEU A 230 -18.52 -1.47 -3.86
N LYS A 231 -18.68 -0.74 -4.95
CA LYS A 231 -19.14 -1.24 -6.25
C LYS A 231 -18.09 -0.96 -7.30
N GLN A 232 -17.75 -1.96 -8.09
CA GLN A 232 -16.74 -1.82 -9.12
C GLN A 232 -17.23 -2.43 -10.43
N TYR A 233 -16.94 -1.77 -11.53
CA TYR A 233 -17.17 -2.26 -12.89
C TYR A 233 -15.88 -2.14 -13.68
N ASN A 234 -15.54 -3.17 -14.44
CA ASN A 234 -14.35 -3.16 -15.28
C ASN A 234 -14.64 -3.76 -16.66
N VAL A 235 -14.08 -3.14 -17.69
CA VAL A 235 -14.06 -3.66 -19.07
C VAL A 235 -12.63 -3.63 -19.55
N ARG A 236 -12.17 -4.72 -20.15
CA ARG A 236 -10.86 -4.81 -20.80
C ARG A 236 -11.00 -5.43 -22.17
N SER A 237 -10.26 -4.92 -23.14
CA SER A 237 -10.14 -5.49 -24.47
C SER A 237 -8.69 -5.43 -24.92
N ASN A 238 -8.11 -6.57 -25.28
CA ASN A 238 -6.76 -6.68 -25.84
C ASN A 238 -6.88 -7.31 -27.22
N ILE A 239 -6.48 -6.59 -28.26
CA ILE A 239 -6.58 -7.01 -29.66
C ILE A 239 -5.18 -6.99 -30.27
N ASP A 240 -4.76 -8.10 -30.85
CA ASP A 240 -3.48 -8.24 -31.57
C ASP A 240 -3.76 -8.56 -33.04
N VAL A 241 -3.17 -7.77 -33.94
CA VAL A 241 -3.34 -7.86 -35.39
C VAL A 241 -1.98 -8.07 -36.05
N ASN A 242 -1.78 -9.22 -36.67
CA ASN A 242 -0.67 -9.49 -37.57
C ASN A 242 -0.98 -8.86 -38.94
N VAL A 243 -0.64 -7.57 -39.11
CA VAL A 243 -0.84 -6.81 -40.34
C VAL A 243 -0.07 -7.44 -41.51
N THR A 244 1.17 -7.88 -41.23
CA THR A 244 1.97 -8.71 -42.14
C THR A 244 2.64 -9.84 -41.34
N LYS A 245 3.39 -10.73 -42.00
CA LYS A 245 4.19 -11.76 -41.30
C LYS A 245 5.26 -11.19 -40.38
N ASN A 246 5.65 -9.92 -40.59
CA ASN A 246 6.74 -9.27 -39.89
C ASN A 246 6.29 -8.06 -39.06
N PHE A 247 5.03 -7.66 -39.15
CA PHE A 247 4.51 -6.46 -38.49
C PHE A 247 3.21 -6.78 -37.76
N GLU A 248 3.24 -6.59 -36.46
CA GLU A 248 2.12 -6.80 -35.54
C GLU A 248 1.77 -5.47 -34.86
N VAL A 249 0.46 -5.20 -34.74
CA VAL A 249 -0.09 -4.06 -34.02
C VAL A 249 -1.03 -4.58 -32.94
N GLY A 250 -0.89 -4.06 -31.73
CA GLY A 250 -1.76 -4.37 -30.60
C GLY A 250 -2.50 -3.14 -30.11
N VAL A 251 -3.74 -3.32 -29.67
CA VAL A 251 -4.54 -2.29 -29.01
C VAL A 251 -5.07 -2.88 -27.71
N ASP A 252 -4.68 -2.28 -26.58
CA ASP A 252 -5.13 -2.65 -25.25
C ASP A 252 -5.96 -1.50 -24.67
N LEU A 253 -7.22 -1.80 -24.34
CA LEU A 253 -8.17 -0.86 -23.75
C LEU A 253 -8.60 -1.39 -22.38
N SER A 254 -8.66 -0.52 -21.39
CA SER A 254 -9.21 -0.84 -20.08
C SER A 254 -9.98 0.35 -19.52
N VAL A 255 -11.17 0.08 -19.01
CA VAL A 255 -12.00 1.04 -18.28
C VAL A 255 -12.35 0.41 -16.95
N ARG A 256 -12.16 1.14 -15.86
CA ARG A 256 -12.64 0.77 -14.54
C ARG A 256 -13.37 1.95 -13.92
N GLU A 257 -14.55 1.69 -13.37
CA GLU A 257 -15.23 2.58 -12.43
C GLU A 257 -15.21 1.93 -11.05
N LYS A 258 -14.75 2.67 -10.04
CA LYS A 258 -14.79 2.29 -8.62
C LYS A 258 -15.65 3.30 -7.87
N ASN A 259 -16.71 2.80 -7.22
CA ASN A 259 -17.58 3.59 -6.36
C ASN A 259 -17.46 3.08 -4.94
N THR A 260 -17.09 3.96 -4.01
CA THR A 260 -17.13 3.67 -2.58
C THR A 260 -18.06 4.65 -1.90
N GLU A 261 -18.84 4.15 -0.95
CA GLU A 261 -19.67 4.96 -0.08
C GLU A 261 -19.35 4.61 1.36
N THR A 262 -19.34 5.60 2.24
CA THR A 262 -19.14 5.46 3.69
C THR A 262 -20.04 6.45 4.41
N PRO A 263 -20.32 6.25 5.71
CA PRO A 263 -20.78 7.34 6.57
C PRO A 263 -19.84 8.55 6.47
N GLN A 264 -20.32 9.73 6.87
CA GLN A 264 -19.53 10.98 6.86
C GLN A 264 -18.21 10.92 7.68
N SER A 265 -18.09 9.96 8.61
CA SER A 265 -16.85 9.65 9.33
C SER A 265 -15.81 8.92 8.45
N SER A 266 -14.62 8.67 8.99
CA SER A 266 -13.54 7.96 8.30
C SER A 266 -14.00 6.63 7.66
N PRO A 267 -13.45 6.22 6.50
CA PRO A 267 -13.67 4.90 5.95
C PRO A 267 -13.36 3.79 6.96
N GLY A 268 -14.32 2.89 7.18
CA GLY A 268 -14.23 1.82 8.19
C GLY A 268 -14.89 2.14 9.52
N GLY A 269 -15.44 3.34 9.68
CA GLY A 269 -16.09 3.79 10.91
C GLY A 269 -15.09 4.09 12.04
N ASP A 270 -15.61 4.53 13.18
CA ASP A 270 -14.82 4.79 14.39
C ASP A 270 -14.49 3.49 15.16
N VAL A 271 -14.09 2.42 14.46
CA VAL A 271 -13.82 1.10 15.07
C VAL A 271 -12.75 1.18 16.16
N GLN A 272 -11.80 2.12 16.06
CA GLN A 272 -10.83 2.38 17.13
C GLN A 272 -11.50 2.86 18.42
N GLN A 273 -12.62 3.59 18.34
CA GLN A 273 -13.37 4.03 19.51
C GLN A 273 -14.00 2.86 20.27
N PHE A 274 -14.14 1.67 19.66
CA PHE A 274 -14.69 0.50 20.36
C PHE A 274 -13.82 0.08 21.56
N ALA A 275 -12.52 0.42 21.54
CA ALA A 275 -11.61 0.16 22.64
C ALA A 275 -11.67 1.23 23.76
N THR A 276 -12.26 2.40 23.49
CA THR A 276 -12.24 3.56 24.39
C THR A 276 -13.62 3.97 24.92
N VAL A 277 -14.69 3.35 24.42
CA VAL A 277 -16.07 3.55 24.90
C VAL A 277 -16.31 2.85 26.23
N SER A 278 -17.13 3.46 27.08
CA SER A 278 -17.47 2.90 28.40
C SER A 278 -18.47 1.74 28.28
N PRO A 279 -18.23 0.58 28.92
CA PRO A 279 -19.20 -0.51 28.96
C PRO A 279 -20.43 -0.20 29.82
N LEU A 280 -20.46 0.96 30.48
CA LEU A 280 -21.60 1.43 31.29
C LEU A 280 -22.62 2.23 30.49
N GLN A 281 -22.31 2.53 29.23
CA GLN A 281 -23.17 3.28 28.33
C GLN A 281 -23.68 2.38 27.22
N GLU A 282 -24.98 2.44 26.97
CA GLU A 282 -25.61 1.68 25.90
C GLU A 282 -25.20 2.25 24.53
N ALA A 283 -24.73 1.37 23.63
CA ALA A 283 -24.51 1.72 22.24
C ALA A 283 -25.84 2.08 21.58
N TYR A 284 -26.89 1.34 21.97
CA TYR A 284 -28.26 1.50 21.51
C TYR A 284 -29.22 1.37 22.68
N ILE A 285 -30.15 2.30 22.84
CA ILE A 285 -31.15 2.28 23.91
C ILE A 285 -31.96 0.98 23.83
N GLY A 286 -31.91 0.16 24.89
CA GLY A 286 -32.55 -1.16 24.93
C GLY A 286 -31.96 -2.19 23.96
N GLY A 287 -30.83 -1.90 23.33
CA GLY A 287 -30.21 -2.72 22.28
C GLY A 287 -30.88 -2.63 20.92
N ASP A 288 -31.81 -1.69 20.73
CA ASP A 288 -32.48 -1.46 19.45
C ASP A 288 -31.64 -0.51 18.59
N TYR A 289 -31.05 -1.04 17.52
CA TYR A 289 -30.10 -0.30 16.69
C TYR A 289 -30.67 1.01 16.10
N ARG A 290 -31.99 1.17 16.07
CA ARG A 290 -32.66 2.40 15.61
C ARG A 290 -32.42 3.59 16.54
N TYR A 291 -32.04 3.37 17.79
CA TYR A 291 -31.89 4.39 18.82
C TYR A 291 -30.47 4.40 19.40
N PRO A 292 -29.46 4.93 18.68
CA PRO A 292 -28.11 5.08 19.21
C PRO A 292 -28.11 5.93 20.50
N GLY A 293 -27.53 5.42 21.58
CA GLY A 293 -27.50 6.11 22.89
C GLY A 293 -26.58 7.34 22.94
N GLU A 294 -26.49 8.02 24.08
CA GLU A 294 -25.70 9.25 24.25
C GLU A 294 -24.18 9.06 24.00
N GLY A 295 -23.60 7.96 24.49
CA GLY A 295 -22.15 7.75 24.49
C GLY A 295 -21.41 8.75 25.40
N TRP A 296 -20.08 8.69 25.43
CA TRP A 296 -19.28 9.51 26.34
C TRP A 296 -19.20 10.94 25.80
N SER A 297 -19.49 11.93 26.65
CA SER A 297 -19.51 13.36 26.25
C SER A 297 -20.39 13.64 25.01
N GLN A 298 -21.51 12.90 24.87
CA GLN A 298 -22.44 13.00 23.74
C GLN A 298 -21.85 12.58 22.39
N SER A 299 -20.80 11.75 22.42
CA SER A 299 -20.18 11.11 21.27
C SER A 299 -20.41 9.60 21.34
N ASN A 300 -21.36 9.11 20.56
CA ASN A 300 -21.60 7.69 20.36
C ASN A 300 -21.18 7.28 18.93
N PRO A 301 -20.22 6.34 18.76
CA PRO A 301 -19.85 5.81 17.44
C PRO A 301 -21.04 5.32 16.61
N ALA A 302 -22.05 4.74 17.25
CA ALA A 302 -23.28 4.26 16.63
C ALA A 302 -24.12 5.41 16.05
N ALA A 303 -24.24 6.53 16.77
CA ALA A 303 -24.95 7.73 16.30
C ALA A 303 -24.28 8.32 15.06
N ARG A 304 -22.94 8.33 15.04
CA ARG A 304 -22.15 8.81 13.90
C ARG A 304 -22.33 7.92 12.67
N LEU A 305 -22.30 6.61 12.88
CA LEU A 305 -22.49 5.58 11.86
C LEU A 305 -23.87 5.67 11.19
N LEU A 306 -24.91 5.85 12.01
CA LEU A 306 -26.31 5.91 11.56
C LEU A 306 -26.74 7.28 11.04
N SER A 307 -25.92 8.31 11.22
CA SER A 307 -26.16 9.65 10.66
C SER A 307 -26.52 9.58 9.17
N PRO A 308 -27.47 10.40 8.69
CA PRO A 308 -27.77 10.52 7.26
C PRO A 308 -26.59 11.00 6.41
N GLY A 309 -25.61 11.66 7.04
CA GLY A 309 -24.41 12.17 6.37
C GLY A 309 -23.56 11.05 5.78
N TYR A 310 -22.92 11.34 4.65
CA TYR A 310 -22.21 10.34 3.86
C TYR A 310 -20.98 10.93 3.16
N ARG A 311 -20.11 10.03 2.71
CA ARG A 311 -19.05 10.31 1.74
C ARG A 311 -19.16 9.32 0.58
N LYS A 312 -19.36 9.85 -0.63
CA LYS A 312 -19.39 9.09 -1.88
C LYS A 312 -18.17 9.44 -2.70
N TYR A 313 -17.40 8.44 -3.09
CA TYR A 313 -16.22 8.60 -3.91
C TYR A 313 -16.33 7.72 -5.17
N LYS A 314 -16.18 8.35 -6.33
CA LYS A 314 -16.11 7.69 -7.64
C LYS A 314 -14.72 7.93 -8.23
N ALA A 315 -14.12 6.86 -8.74
CA ALA A 315 -12.87 6.89 -9.47
C ALA A 315 -12.99 6.14 -10.80
N ASP A 316 -12.87 6.86 -11.91
CA ASP A 316 -12.86 6.30 -13.25
C ASP A 316 -11.43 6.28 -13.78
N VAL A 317 -10.98 5.11 -14.25
CA VAL A 317 -9.66 4.93 -14.85
C VAL A 317 -9.83 4.40 -16.25
N LEU A 318 -9.35 5.16 -17.22
CA LEU A 318 -9.37 4.83 -18.63
C LEU A 318 -7.94 4.68 -19.10
N THR A 319 -7.59 3.50 -19.61
CA THR A 319 -6.29 3.19 -20.18
C THR A 319 -6.46 2.79 -21.63
N GLY A 320 -5.74 3.45 -22.53
CA GLY A 320 -5.62 3.06 -23.93
C GLY A 320 -4.14 2.94 -24.29
N THR A 321 -3.73 1.78 -24.82
CA THR A 321 -2.36 1.53 -25.25
C THR A 321 -2.35 0.98 -26.67
N VAL A 322 -1.61 1.64 -27.55
CA VAL A 322 -1.30 1.12 -28.88
C VAL A 322 0.15 0.65 -28.86
N ARG A 323 0.38 -0.57 -29.32
CA ARG A 323 1.72 -1.15 -29.42
C ARG A 323 1.98 -1.68 -30.81
N PHE A 324 3.24 -1.76 -31.19
CA PHE A 324 3.64 -2.39 -32.43
C PHE A 324 4.90 -3.23 -32.23
N LYS A 325 5.08 -4.21 -33.11
CA LYS A 325 6.30 -4.98 -33.23
C LYS A 325 6.61 -5.20 -34.71
N TRP A 326 7.80 -4.81 -35.13
CA TRP A 326 8.30 -4.99 -36.48
C TRP A 326 9.58 -5.81 -36.47
N ASN A 327 9.51 -7.04 -36.97
CA ASN A 327 10.70 -7.84 -37.27
C ASN A 327 11.28 -7.35 -38.60
N ILE A 328 12.52 -6.89 -38.63
CA ILE A 328 13.09 -6.25 -39.81
C ILE A 328 13.53 -7.36 -40.79
N PRO A 329 12.82 -7.57 -41.91
CA PRO A 329 12.99 -8.80 -42.70
C PRO A 329 14.33 -8.89 -43.42
N PHE A 330 14.97 -7.75 -43.67
CA PHE A 330 16.27 -7.65 -44.34
C PHE A 330 17.46 -7.66 -43.37
N LEU A 331 17.22 -7.66 -42.05
CA LEU A 331 18.27 -7.75 -41.02
C LEU A 331 17.90 -8.85 -40.02
N LYS A 332 18.43 -10.06 -40.24
CA LYS A 332 18.16 -11.22 -39.39
C LYS A 332 18.47 -10.91 -37.93
N GLY A 333 17.50 -11.17 -37.06
CA GLY A 333 17.63 -10.96 -35.61
C GLY A 333 17.28 -9.56 -35.13
N LEU A 334 17.15 -8.57 -36.02
CA LEU A 334 16.81 -7.19 -35.66
C LEU A 334 15.30 -6.98 -35.63
N SER A 335 14.80 -6.29 -34.60
CA SER A 335 13.39 -5.94 -34.46
C SER A 335 13.21 -4.62 -33.72
N LEU A 336 12.15 -3.90 -34.08
CA LEU A 336 11.73 -2.66 -33.43
C LEU A 336 10.36 -2.90 -32.79
N ASP A 337 10.22 -2.65 -31.50
CA ASP A 337 8.91 -2.62 -30.84
C ASP A 337 8.76 -1.37 -29.97
N GLY A 338 7.52 -1.00 -29.72
CA GLY A 338 7.21 0.20 -28.96
C GLY A 338 5.73 0.27 -28.61
N PHE A 339 5.40 1.22 -27.74
CA PHE A 339 4.02 1.53 -27.38
C PHE A 339 3.82 3.00 -27.06
N SER A 340 2.59 3.46 -27.21
CA SER A 340 2.09 4.72 -26.66
C SER A 340 0.88 4.40 -25.80
N SER A 341 0.91 4.84 -24.55
CA SER A 341 -0.13 4.59 -23.55
C SER A 341 -0.66 5.89 -22.99
N ILE A 342 -1.98 6.02 -22.92
CA ILE A 342 -2.69 7.13 -22.28
C ILE A 342 -3.50 6.55 -21.12
N VAL A 343 -3.24 7.05 -19.92
CA VAL A 343 -4.00 6.73 -18.71
C VAL A 343 -4.67 8.01 -18.23
N ARG A 344 -5.99 8.01 -18.17
CA ARG A 344 -6.78 9.11 -17.62
C ARG A 344 -7.49 8.63 -16.36
N THR A 345 -7.38 9.43 -15.30
CA THR A 345 -8.09 9.18 -14.04
C THR A 345 -9.00 10.36 -13.75
N LEU A 346 -10.26 10.10 -13.45
CA LEU A 346 -11.23 11.06 -12.97
C LEU A 346 -11.65 10.66 -11.56
N ASN A 347 -11.59 11.59 -10.62
CA ASN A 347 -11.97 11.40 -9.23
C ASN A 347 -13.08 12.39 -8.90
N TYR A 348 -14.14 11.91 -8.29
CA TYR A 348 -15.22 12.75 -7.78
C TYR A 348 -15.56 12.31 -6.37
N ASN A 349 -15.47 13.23 -5.41
CA ASN A 349 -15.81 13.01 -4.02
C ASN A 349 -16.96 13.94 -3.64
N LYS A 350 -18.05 13.38 -3.15
CA LYS A 350 -19.21 14.12 -2.65
C LYS A 350 -19.38 13.79 -1.17
N THR A 351 -19.18 14.78 -0.32
CA THR A 351 -19.30 14.64 1.14
C THR A 351 -20.45 15.51 1.61
N PHE A 352 -21.47 14.89 2.18
CA PHE A 352 -22.58 15.60 2.79
C PHE A 352 -22.51 15.41 4.30
N ASN A 353 -22.13 16.48 4.99
CA ASN A 353 -22.08 16.53 6.43
C ASN A 353 -23.48 16.81 6.96
N TYR A 354 -23.83 16.10 8.03
CA TYR A 354 -25.12 16.11 8.67
C TYR A 354 -24.93 16.06 10.18
N THR A 355 -25.64 16.91 10.90
CA THR A 355 -25.66 16.86 12.37
C THR A 355 -26.21 15.51 12.83
N TRP A 356 -25.43 14.72 13.56
CA TRP A 356 -25.92 13.47 14.13
C TRP A 356 -26.70 13.69 15.44
N PHE A 357 -27.57 12.72 15.73
CA PHE A 357 -28.43 12.70 16.90
C PHE A 357 -28.20 11.42 17.69
N TYR A 358 -28.43 11.51 18.99
CA TYR A 358 -28.48 10.37 19.90
C TYR A 358 -29.82 10.36 20.62
N TYR A 359 -30.10 9.25 21.32
CA TYR A 359 -31.32 9.07 22.06
C TYR A 359 -31.02 8.81 23.53
N GLU A 360 -31.91 9.29 24.40
CA GLU A 360 -31.90 9.00 25.83
C GLU A 360 -33.31 8.61 26.28
N LYS A 361 -33.42 7.98 27.45
CA LYS A 361 -34.71 7.80 28.12
C LYS A 361 -34.96 8.99 29.02
N ASP A 362 -36.09 9.65 28.85
CA ASP A 362 -36.53 10.70 29.77
C ASP A 362 -36.95 10.09 31.13
N PRO A 363 -37.28 10.92 32.15
CA PRO A 363 -37.71 10.41 33.46
C PRO A 363 -38.99 9.57 33.44
N SER A 364 -39.81 9.66 32.38
CA SER A 364 -41.01 8.84 32.19
C SER A 364 -40.72 7.49 31.51
N GLY A 365 -39.49 7.32 30.99
CA GLY A 365 -39.04 6.15 30.25
C GLY A 365 -39.23 6.25 28.74
N GLU A 366 -39.68 7.40 28.21
CA GLU A 366 -39.85 7.64 26.79
C GLU A 366 -38.49 7.90 26.12
N ILE A 367 -38.29 7.36 24.91
CA ILE A 367 -37.07 7.57 24.13
C ILE A 367 -37.16 8.93 23.42
N VAL A 368 -36.27 9.85 23.78
CA VAL A 368 -36.23 11.21 23.21
C VAL A 368 -34.95 11.43 22.41
N GLU A 369 -35.08 12.09 21.27
CA GLU A 369 -33.94 12.46 20.40
C GLU A 369 -33.25 13.73 20.91
N LYS A 370 -31.91 13.72 20.88
CA LYS A 370 -31.05 14.82 21.29
C LYS A 370 -29.98 15.09 20.25
N LYS A 371 -29.68 16.38 20.07
CA LYS A 371 -28.58 16.85 19.22
C LYS A 371 -27.25 16.64 19.95
N SER A 372 -26.24 16.10 19.26
CA SER A 372 -24.88 15.98 19.82
C SER A 372 -24.21 17.35 20.00
N ARG A 373 -23.29 17.46 20.96
CA ARG A 373 -22.45 18.65 21.20
C ARG A 373 -21.45 18.91 20.08
N THR A 374 -20.89 17.87 19.46
CA THR A 374 -20.01 18.00 18.29
C THR A 374 -20.88 18.14 17.05
N VAL A 375 -21.34 19.37 16.81
CA VAL A 375 -22.18 19.70 15.66
C VAL A 375 -21.28 20.06 14.49
N GLU A 376 -21.31 19.25 13.43
CA GLU A 376 -20.89 19.72 12.11
C GLU A 376 -22.07 20.49 11.49
N ASP A 377 -21.79 21.67 10.94
CA ASP A 377 -22.77 22.38 10.13
C ASP A 377 -23.19 21.50 8.96
N ILE A 378 -24.49 21.43 8.72
CA ILE A 378 -25.02 20.71 7.57
C ILE A 378 -24.48 21.38 6.32
N GLY A 379 -23.81 20.59 5.49
CA GLY A 379 -23.02 21.14 4.41
C GLY A 379 -22.64 20.10 3.38
N LEU A 380 -22.44 20.58 2.16
CA LEU A 380 -22.00 19.77 1.05
C LEU A 380 -20.63 20.25 0.59
N ARG A 381 -19.72 19.30 0.39
CA ARG A 381 -18.47 19.50 -0.32
C ARG A 381 -18.39 18.56 -1.51
N GLU A 382 -18.07 19.11 -2.67
CA GLU A 382 -17.81 18.36 -3.88
C GLU A 382 -16.38 18.64 -4.35
N ASP A 383 -15.57 17.58 -4.46
CA ASP A 383 -14.22 17.63 -5.00
C ASP A 383 -14.21 16.93 -6.36
N PHE A 384 -13.64 17.57 -7.37
CA PHE A 384 -13.35 16.97 -8.67
C PHE A 384 -11.87 17.05 -8.96
N GLY A 385 -11.28 15.93 -9.40
CA GLY A 385 -9.90 15.86 -9.84
C GLY A 385 -9.79 15.07 -11.12
N GLN A 386 -8.85 15.45 -11.97
CA GLN A 386 -8.48 14.69 -13.15
C GLN A 386 -6.97 14.64 -13.30
N SER A 387 -6.48 13.51 -13.79
CA SER A 387 -5.11 13.41 -14.26
C SER A 387 -5.01 12.65 -15.58
N GLN A 388 -3.95 12.96 -16.32
CA GLN A 388 -3.58 12.29 -17.55
C GLN A 388 -2.09 11.96 -17.51
N ARG A 389 -1.77 10.69 -17.79
CA ARG A 389 -0.42 10.22 -18.03
C ARG A 389 -0.30 9.75 -19.47
N VAL A 390 0.72 10.21 -20.18
CA VAL A 390 1.09 9.70 -21.51
C VAL A 390 2.47 9.09 -21.41
N THR A 391 2.62 7.82 -21.79
CA THR A 391 3.91 7.12 -21.80
C THR A 391 4.20 6.60 -23.19
N ASN A 392 5.31 7.05 -23.76
CA ASN A 392 5.81 6.60 -25.06
C ASN A 392 7.09 5.82 -24.86
N ASN A 393 7.19 4.66 -25.52
CA ASN A 393 8.35 3.78 -25.42
C ASN A 393 8.70 3.25 -26.82
N ILE A 394 9.99 3.25 -27.16
CA ILE A 394 10.52 2.63 -28.37
C ILE A 394 11.79 1.87 -28.03
N LYS A 395 11.92 0.66 -28.59
CA LYS A 395 13.00 -0.27 -28.29
C LYS A 395 13.48 -0.96 -29.55
N LEU A 396 14.78 -0.88 -29.79
CA LEU A 396 15.49 -1.60 -30.84
C LEU A 396 16.15 -2.83 -30.23
N ASN A 397 15.88 -4.01 -30.79
CA ASN A 397 16.36 -5.28 -30.29
C ASN A 397 17.15 -6.01 -31.37
N TYR A 398 18.20 -6.71 -30.96
CA TYR A 398 18.97 -7.63 -31.78
C TYR A 398 19.17 -8.96 -31.04
N ALA A 399 18.76 -10.07 -31.65
CA ALA A 399 18.97 -11.40 -31.11
C ALA A 399 19.59 -12.33 -32.17
N THR A 400 20.65 -13.04 -31.80
CA THR A 400 21.35 -13.96 -32.72
C THR A 400 21.87 -15.18 -31.97
N THR A 401 22.05 -16.27 -32.72
CA THR A 401 22.71 -17.50 -32.25
C THR A 401 23.89 -17.80 -33.16
N ILE A 402 25.09 -17.93 -32.60
CA ILE A 402 26.33 -18.24 -33.33
C ILE A 402 26.78 -19.65 -32.96
N ASN A 403 27.02 -20.49 -33.97
CA ASN A 403 27.50 -21.87 -33.83
C ASN A 403 26.65 -22.74 -32.88
N ASP A 404 25.33 -22.49 -32.81
CA ASP A 404 24.38 -23.16 -31.89
C ASP A 404 24.77 -23.15 -30.40
N ALA A 405 25.80 -22.40 -30.04
CA ALA A 405 26.42 -22.40 -28.72
C ALA A 405 26.35 -21.01 -28.06
N HIS A 406 26.37 -19.94 -28.85
CA HIS A 406 26.39 -18.57 -28.34
C HIS A 406 25.07 -17.90 -28.65
N LYS A 407 24.18 -17.73 -27.66
CA LYS A 407 22.99 -16.89 -27.82
C LYS A 407 23.30 -15.49 -27.30
N ILE A 408 23.03 -14.48 -28.12
CA ILE A 408 23.23 -13.07 -27.79
C ILE A 408 21.89 -12.36 -27.97
N SER A 409 21.49 -11.56 -26.98
CA SER A 409 20.30 -10.70 -27.05
C SER A 409 20.65 -9.33 -26.49
N VAL A 410 20.48 -8.29 -27.29
CA VAL A 410 20.78 -6.91 -26.93
C VAL A 410 19.58 -6.03 -27.27
N PHE A 411 19.24 -5.09 -26.41
CA PHE A 411 18.33 -4.01 -26.78
C PHE A 411 18.77 -2.67 -26.19
N VAL A 412 18.33 -1.60 -26.87
CA VAL A 412 18.34 -0.23 -26.36
C VAL A 412 16.94 0.36 -26.53
N ALA A 413 16.55 1.21 -25.59
CA ALA A 413 15.22 1.78 -25.53
C ALA A 413 15.25 3.23 -25.05
N TYR A 414 14.29 3.99 -25.55
CA TYR A 414 13.94 5.32 -25.06
C TYR A 414 12.51 5.30 -24.55
N GLU A 415 12.28 5.96 -23.42
CA GLU A 415 10.96 6.13 -22.83
C GLU A 415 10.77 7.56 -22.33
N GLN A 416 9.61 8.12 -22.62
CA GLN A 416 9.18 9.41 -22.12
C GLN A 416 7.80 9.29 -21.50
N MET A 417 7.65 9.85 -20.29
CA MET A 417 6.37 9.92 -19.60
C MET A 417 6.06 11.37 -19.27
N GLU A 418 4.83 11.79 -19.52
CA GLU A 418 4.29 13.09 -19.11
C GLU A 418 3.06 12.87 -18.25
N TYR A 419 2.94 13.66 -17.18
CA TYR A 419 1.84 13.59 -16.24
C TYR A 419 1.31 14.99 -15.94
N LYS A 420 0.00 15.16 -16.05
CA LYS A 420 -0.70 16.39 -15.68
C LYS A 420 -1.86 16.05 -14.76
N ASP A 421 -2.06 16.82 -13.71
CA ASP A 421 -3.17 16.70 -12.77
C ASP A 421 -3.74 18.08 -12.47
N ASN A 422 -5.06 18.16 -12.33
CA ASN A 422 -5.72 19.33 -11.79
C ASN A 422 -7.01 18.93 -11.07
N GLY A 423 -7.45 19.79 -10.17
CA GLY A 423 -8.72 19.60 -9.50
C GLY A 423 -9.16 20.84 -8.77
N PHE A 424 -10.40 20.80 -8.33
CA PHE A 424 -11.01 21.84 -7.52
C PHE A 424 -11.95 21.19 -6.51
N TRP A 425 -12.32 21.96 -5.50
CA TRP A 425 -13.45 21.62 -4.66
C TRP A 425 -14.29 22.85 -4.40
N THR A 426 -15.56 22.63 -4.10
CA THR A 426 -16.52 23.66 -3.76
C THR A 426 -17.37 23.19 -2.59
N GLN A 427 -17.77 24.13 -1.74
CA GLN A 427 -18.52 23.88 -0.53
C GLN A 427 -19.65 24.90 -0.35
N ARG A 428 -20.74 24.40 0.20
CA ARG A 428 -21.85 25.18 0.74
C ARG A 428 -22.21 24.65 2.12
N LEU A 429 -22.42 25.55 3.09
CA LEU A 429 -22.97 25.24 4.41
C LEU A 429 -24.37 25.85 4.58
N GLY A 430 -25.02 25.56 5.71
CA GLY A 430 -26.24 26.24 6.13
C GLY A 430 -27.47 25.87 5.29
N TYR A 431 -27.68 24.58 5.05
CA TYR A 431 -28.84 24.07 4.32
C TYR A 431 -30.15 24.33 5.12
N GLU A 432 -31.14 24.95 4.49
CA GLU A 432 -32.48 25.15 5.07
C GLU A 432 -33.25 23.82 5.18
N SER A 433 -33.07 22.94 4.19
CA SER A 433 -33.59 21.58 4.19
C SER A 433 -32.45 20.62 3.87
N PRO A 434 -32.15 19.66 4.75
CA PRO A 434 -31.05 18.74 4.52
C PRO A 434 -31.46 17.53 3.66
N LEU A 435 -32.71 17.52 3.15
CA LEU A 435 -33.22 16.50 2.22
C LEU A 435 -32.69 16.68 0.79
N ILE A 436 -32.18 17.87 0.45
CA ILE A 436 -31.63 18.18 -0.87
C ILE A 436 -30.13 18.40 -0.71
N ASP A 437 -29.34 17.40 -1.08
CA ASP A 437 -27.88 17.38 -0.94
C ASP A 437 -27.16 17.97 -2.16
N GLN A 438 -27.67 19.06 -2.72
CA GLN A 438 -27.13 19.69 -3.94
C GLN A 438 -26.57 21.08 -3.61
N LEU A 439 -25.51 21.53 -4.30
CA LEU A 439 -24.85 22.81 -4.00
C LEU A 439 -25.81 24.01 -4.00
N PHE A 440 -26.83 24.01 -4.87
CA PHE A 440 -27.78 25.12 -4.96
C PHE A 440 -28.69 25.25 -3.73
N ALA A 441 -28.84 24.18 -2.92
CA ALA A 441 -29.73 24.14 -1.77
C ALA A 441 -29.07 24.56 -0.44
N GLY A 442 -27.76 24.83 -0.46
CA GLY A 442 -27.08 25.44 0.68
C GLY A 442 -27.49 26.90 0.87
N SER A 443 -27.05 27.50 1.98
CA SER A 443 -27.33 28.91 2.30
C SER A 443 -26.93 29.82 1.14
N THR A 444 -27.64 30.95 0.99
CA THR A 444 -27.25 32.03 0.07
C THR A 444 -26.25 33.01 0.69
N ASP A 445 -25.97 32.88 1.99
CA ASP A 445 -24.93 33.66 2.66
C ASP A 445 -23.54 33.29 2.13
N ARG A 446 -22.83 34.29 1.61
CA ARG A 446 -21.49 34.11 1.05
C ARG A 446 -20.45 33.69 2.08
N ALA A 447 -20.69 33.90 3.38
CA ALA A 447 -19.83 33.37 4.44
C ALA A 447 -19.81 31.82 4.47
N ASN A 448 -20.86 31.18 3.96
CA ASN A 448 -20.99 29.72 3.86
C ASN A 448 -20.41 29.15 2.55
N PHE A 449 -19.79 30.00 1.72
CA PHE A 449 -19.24 29.62 0.43
C PHE A 449 -17.76 29.39 0.57
N ASN A 450 -17.27 28.23 0.14
CA ASN A 450 -15.84 28.01 0.09
C ASN A 450 -15.45 27.21 -1.15
N ASN A 451 -14.27 27.45 -1.70
CA ASN A 451 -13.74 26.73 -2.85
C ASN A 451 -12.23 26.92 -2.96
N ASP A 452 -11.56 25.97 -3.61
CA ASP A 452 -10.15 26.09 -3.97
C ASP A 452 -9.83 25.21 -5.18
N GLY A 453 -8.64 25.37 -5.75
CA GLY A 453 -8.17 24.59 -6.89
C GLY A 453 -6.65 24.49 -6.98
N ARG A 454 -6.19 23.45 -7.67
CA ARG A 454 -4.75 23.19 -7.87
C ARG A 454 -4.49 22.50 -9.19
N ALA A 455 -3.25 22.62 -9.67
CA ALA A 455 -2.73 21.87 -10.80
C ALA A 455 -1.26 21.49 -10.58
N SER A 456 -0.82 20.42 -11.24
CA SER A 456 0.56 19.94 -11.21
C SER A 456 0.93 19.31 -12.55
N GLU A 457 2.20 19.45 -12.93
CA GLU A 457 2.79 18.78 -14.09
C GLU A 457 4.09 18.05 -13.68
N SER A 458 4.38 16.94 -14.37
CA SER A 458 5.61 16.18 -14.20
C SER A 458 5.96 15.48 -15.51
N ALA A 459 7.23 15.12 -15.67
CA ALA A 459 7.72 14.40 -16.83
C ALA A 459 8.89 13.49 -16.46
N ARG A 460 9.23 12.53 -17.32
CA ARG A 460 10.44 11.69 -17.23
C ARG A 460 11.00 11.42 -18.61
N GLN A 461 12.32 11.31 -18.70
CA GLN A 461 13.04 10.92 -19.91
C GLN A 461 14.06 9.86 -19.53
N ASN A 462 13.95 8.69 -20.15
CA ASN A 462 14.70 7.52 -19.76
C ASN A 462 15.36 6.88 -20.99
N TYR A 463 16.65 6.58 -20.87
CA TYR A 463 17.40 5.78 -21.83
C TYR A 463 17.86 4.52 -21.13
N PHE A 464 17.61 3.35 -21.71
CA PHE A 464 18.00 2.10 -21.07
C PHE A 464 18.30 1.00 -22.07
N GLY A 465 19.11 0.04 -21.65
CA GLY A 465 19.46 -1.09 -22.48
C GLY A 465 19.85 -2.31 -21.66
N ARG A 466 19.87 -3.45 -22.35
CA ARG A 466 20.29 -4.73 -21.77
C ARG A 466 21.02 -5.54 -22.82
N ALA A 467 22.12 -6.16 -22.42
CA ALA A 467 22.80 -7.22 -23.14
C ALA A 467 22.71 -8.51 -22.32
N SER A 468 22.38 -9.61 -22.97
CA SER A 468 22.33 -10.95 -22.40
C SER A 468 23.13 -11.90 -23.30
N TYR A 469 23.92 -12.76 -22.68
CA TYR A 469 24.75 -13.73 -23.37
C TYR A 469 24.61 -15.09 -22.69
N GLU A 470 24.41 -16.14 -23.48
CA GLU A 470 24.35 -17.53 -23.02
C GLU A 470 25.34 -18.37 -23.83
N TYR A 471 26.17 -19.14 -23.13
CA TYR A 471 27.05 -20.13 -23.73
C TYR A 471 26.60 -21.55 -23.39
N LYS A 472 26.16 -22.30 -24.42
CA LYS A 472 25.73 -23.71 -24.38
C LYS A 472 24.68 -24.01 -23.30
N GLY A 473 23.88 -23.03 -22.89
CA GLY A 473 22.97 -23.14 -21.75
C GLY A 473 23.67 -23.38 -20.39
N LYS A 474 25.00 -23.24 -20.31
CA LYS A 474 25.80 -23.46 -19.10
C LYS A 474 26.11 -22.16 -18.37
N TYR A 475 26.57 -21.15 -19.10
CA TYR A 475 26.99 -19.87 -18.53
C TYR A 475 26.12 -18.76 -19.09
N LEU A 476 25.50 -17.98 -18.21
CA LEU A 476 24.60 -16.91 -18.55
C LEU A 476 25.13 -15.62 -17.95
N PHE A 477 25.25 -14.59 -18.77
CA PHE A 477 25.68 -13.26 -18.37
C PHE A 477 24.61 -12.25 -18.75
N GLY A 478 24.36 -11.30 -17.87
CA GLY A 478 23.48 -10.17 -18.10
C GLY A 478 24.15 -8.87 -17.69
N PHE A 479 23.99 -7.85 -18.52
CA PHE A 479 24.33 -6.48 -18.20
C PHE A 479 23.18 -5.58 -18.62
N SER A 480 22.79 -4.65 -17.76
CA SER A 480 21.85 -3.59 -18.11
C SER A 480 22.25 -2.28 -17.46
N ALA A 481 21.88 -1.19 -18.10
CA ALA A 481 22.11 0.13 -17.56
C ALA A 481 20.97 1.06 -17.95
N ARG A 482 20.72 2.05 -17.10
CA ARG A 482 19.75 3.12 -17.33
C ARG A 482 20.36 4.48 -17.08
N TYR A 483 19.87 5.46 -17.81
CA TYR A 483 20.10 6.88 -17.61
C TYR A 483 18.72 7.56 -17.55
N ASP A 484 18.24 7.81 -16.33
CA ASP A 484 16.88 8.27 -16.06
C ASP A 484 16.91 9.74 -15.62
N GLY A 485 16.06 10.58 -16.22
CA GLY A 485 15.93 12.01 -15.95
C GLY A 485 14.64 12.35 -15.19
N SER A 486 14.77 13.13 -14.11
CA SER A 486 13.64 13.58 -13.26
C SER A 486 13.61 15.10 -13.06
N PRO A 487 12.47 15.79 -13.30
CA PRO A 487 12.35 17.25 -13.15
C PRO A 487 12.38 17.72 -11.68
N ILE A 488 12.30 16.76 -10.75
CA ILE A 488 12.38 16.98 -9.30
C ILE A 488 13.74 17.56 -8.90
N PHE A 489 14.79 17.28 -9.67
CA PHE A 489 16.15 17.70 -9.41
C PHE A 489 16.61 18.86 -10.33
N PRO A 490 17.65 19.61 -9.92
CA PRO A 490 18.34 20.62 -10.74
C PRO A 490 18.73 20.11 -12.14
N LYS A 491 18.98 21.03 -13.07
CA LYS A 491 19.32 20.67 -14.46
C LYS A 491 20.61 19.85 -14.55
N GLU A 492 21.52 20.09 -13.63
CA GLU A 492 22.86 19.54 -13.56
C GLU A 492 22.86 18.11 -12.98
N THR A 493 21.90 17.78 -12.12
CA THR A 493 21.87 16.51 -11.36
C THR A 493 20.62 15.66 -11.61
N ARG A 494 19.75 16.07 -12.53
CA ARG A 494 18.48 15.36 -12.81
C ARG A 494 18.59 14.01 -13.46
N PHE A 495 19.70 13.75 -14.15
CA PHE A 495 19.93 12.44 -14.74
C PHE A 495 20.78 11.58 -13.82
N GLY A 496 20.29 10.38 -13.51
CA GLY A 496 21.00 9.36 -12.74
C GLY A 496 21.37 8.16 -13.62
N PHE A 497 22.60 7.63 -13.44
CA PHE A 497 23.06 6.43 -14.12
C PHE A 497 23.03 5.20 -13.19
N PHE A 498 22.36 4.13 -13.61
CA PHE A 498 22.06 2.98 -12.77
C PHE A 498 22.45 1.67 -13.47
N PRO A 499 23.67 1.14 -13.24
CA PRO A 499 24.14 -0.10 -13.84
C PRO A 499 23.72 -1.35 -13.05
N GLN A 500 23.65 -2.47 -13.76
CA GLN A 500 23.39 -3.80 -13.22
C GLN A 500 24.19 -4.86 -14.00
N ALA A 501 24.71 -5.84 -13.28
CA ALA A 501 25.29 -7.05 -13.84
C ALA A 501 24.74 -8.31 -13.15
N SER A 502 24.66 -9.40 -13.89
CA SER A 502 24.22 -10.70 -13.39
C SER A 502 24.97 -11.84 -14.07
N PHE A 503 25.14 -12.93 -13.32
CA PHE A 503 25.76 -14.15 -13.78
C PHE A 503 24.97 -15.36 -13.28
N ALA A 504 24.83 -16.39 -14.11
CA ALA A 504 24.35 -17.68 -13.66
C ALA A 504 25.13 -18.83 -14.30
N TRP A 505 25.40 -19.85 -13.49
CA TRP A 505 26.00 -21.10 -13.93
C TRP A 505 25.01 -22.24 -13.71
N VAL A 506 24.57 -22.87 -14.80
CA VAL A 506 23.70 -24.06 -14.79
C VAL A 506 24.61 -25.28 -14.77
N ALA A 507 25.15 -25.59 -13.58
CA ALA A 507 26.08 -26.69 -13.40
C ALA A 507 25.49 -28.06 -13.80
N SER A 508 24.17 -28.26 -13.70
CA SER A 508 23.53 -29.51 -14.17
C SER A 508 23.63 -29.75 -15.68
N ASN A 509 24.02 -28.74 -16.46
CA ASN A 509 24.31 -28.90 -17.88
C ASN A 509 25.76 -29.31 -18.15
N GLU A 510 26.62 -29.38 -17.13
CA GLU A 510 27.98 -29.89 -17.26
C GLU A 510 28.00 -31.42 -17.33
N ASP A 511 28.87 -31.96 -18.19
CA ASP A 511 28.95 -33.41 -18.43
C ASP A 511 29.50 -34.17 -17.21
N PHE A 512 30.23 -33.48 -16.34
CA PHE A 512 30.80 -34.03 -15.11
C PHE A 512 29.84 -34.01 -13.91
N ILE A 513 28.69 -33.33 -14.00
CA ILE A 513 27.67 -33.35 -12.95
C ILE A 513 26.70 -34.50 -13.21
N PRO A 514 26.59 -35.49 -12.32
CA PRO A 514 25.72 -36.63 -12.53
C PRO A 514 24.23 -36.23 -12.56
N LYS A 515 23.57 -36.43 -13.70
CA LYS A 515 22.15 -36.07 -13.93
C LYS A 515 21.16 -36.86 -13.07
N ASN A 516 21.60 -38.00 -12.52
CA ASN A 516 20.81 -38.82 -11.60
C ASN A 516 20.74 -38.22 -10.18
N ILE A 517 21.71 -37.38 -9.79
CA ILE A 517 21.71 -36.68 -8.50
C ILE A 517 20.90 -35.38 -8.63
N PHE A 518 21.32 -34.49 -9.52
CA PHE A 518 20.68 -33.20 -9.74
C PHE A 518 19.99 -33.17 -11.11
N SER A 519 18.67 -33.01 -11.09
CA SER A 519 17.87 -32.69 -12.29
C SER A 519 17.96 -31.22 -12.67
N ASN A 520 18.30 -30.35 -11.70
CA ASN A 520 18.67 -28.96 -11.91
C ASN A 520 19.65 -28.56 -10.80
N LEU A 521 20.75 -27.92 -11.18
CA LEU A 521 21.67 -27.27 -10.25
C LEU A 521 22.11 -25.98 -10.92
N LYS A 522 21.72 -24.85 -10.33
CA LYS A 522 22.04 -23.54 -10.85
C LYS A 522 22.40 -22.57 -9.73
N ILE A 523 23.52 -21.89 -9.92
CA ILE A 523 23.98 -20.82 -9.04
C ILE A 523 23.79 -19.49 -9.77
N ARG A 524 23.26 -18.48 -9.09
CA ARG A 524 23.01 -17.14 -9.63
C ARG A 524 23.68 -16.11 -8.74
N ALA A 525 24.25 -15.07 -9.33
CA ALA A 525 24.70 -13.89 -8.60
C ALA A 525 24.28 -12.63 -9.37
N SER A 526 23.87 -11.59 -8.67
CA SER A 526 23.58 -10.30 -9.29
C SER A 526 23.98 -9.14 -8.40
N TRP A 527 24.30 -8.02 -9.05
CA TRP A 527 24.58 -6.74 -8.41
C TRP A 527 24.01 -5.61 -9.27
N GLY A 528 23.48 -4.56 -8.65
CA GLY A 528 23.13 -3.35 -9.36
C GLY A 528 22.68 -2.21 -8.48
N GLN A 529 22.59 -1.03 -9.09
CA GLN A 529 22.13 0.20 -8.46
C GLN A 529 20.74 0.55 -8.96
N LEU A 530 19.91 1.09 -8.07
CA LEU A 530 18.57 1.59 -8.38
C LEU A 530 18.43 3.01 -7.81
N GLY A 531 17.87 3.91 -8.61
CA GLY A 531 17.50 5.25 -8.15
C GLY A 531 16.16 5.28 -7.42
N ASN A 532 15.96 6.32 -6.62
CA ASN A 532 14.68 6.73 -6.06
C ASN A 532 14.59 8.27 -6.06
N ASP A 533 13.51 8.80 -6.64
CA ASP A 533 13.22 10.25 -6.71
C ASP A 533 11.94 10.66 -5.97
N ARG A 534 11.41 9.82 -5.08
CA ARG A 534 10.16 10.07 -4.35
C ARG A 534 10.34 11.13 -3.25
N VAL A 535 10.53 12.37 -3.66
CA VAL A 535 10.67 13.57 -2.82
C VAL A 535 9.88 14.72 -3.44
N ASN A 536 9.61 15.78 -2.66
CA ASN A 536 8.89 16.94 -3.15
C ASN A 536 9.64 17.61 -4.32
N PRO A 537 8.93 17.98 -5.41
CA PRO A 537 9.53 18.64 -6.57
C PRO A 537 9.94 20.08 -6.24
N PHE A 538 10.88 20.61 -7.03
CA PHE A 538 11.26 22.04 -7.04
C PHE A 538 11.84 22.60 -5.74
N GLN A 539 12.23 21.77 -4.78
CA GLN A 539 12.92 22.27 -3.57
C GLN A 539 14.32 22.86 -3.85
N TYR A 540 14.81 22.77 -5.09
CA TYR A 540 16.06 23.40 -5.53
C TYR A 540 15.92 24.86 -5.95
N ILE A 541 14.68 25.37 -6.03
CA ILE A 541 14.41 26.80 -6.31
C ILE A 541 13.86 27.48 -5.06
N GLY A 542 14.23 28.75 -4.86
CA GLY A 542 13.59 29.59 -3.85
C GLY A 542 12.19 29.97 -4.34
N ALA A 543 11.16 29.53 -3.63
CA ALA A 543 9.77 29.80 -3.99
C ALA A 543 9.02 30.53 -2.87
N PHE A 544 8.04 31.34 -3.27
CA PHE A 544 7.09 31.99 -2.38
C PHE A 544 5.70 31.39 -2.60
N GLY A 545 4.95 31.21 -1.53
CA GLY A 545 3.58 30.70 -1.54
C GLY A 545 2.66 31.60 -0.75
N TYR A 546 1.35 31.47 -0.99
CA TYR A 546 0.36 32.11 -0.15
C TYR A 546 0.40 31.51 1.26
N ALA A 547 0.37 32.36 2.27
CA ALA A 547 0.38 32.01 3.67
C ALA A 547 -0.81 32.64 4.40
N ALA A 548 -0.96 32.31 5.69
CA ALA A 548 -1.94 32.97 6.55
C ALA A 548 -1.78 34.49 6.45
N GLY A 549 -2.92 35.15 6.24
CA GLY A 549 -3.02 36.58 6.12
C GLY A 549 -3.16 37.28 7.47
N THR A 550 -3.43 38.58 7.42
CA THR A 550 -3.91 39.34 8.57
C THR A 550 -5.11 40.17 8.16
N VAL A 551 -5.92 40.58 9.12
CA VAL A 551 -7.06 41.46 8.88
C VAL A 551 -6.55 42.90 8.92
N ILE A 552 -6.60 43.60 7.79
CA ILE A 552 -6.25 45.01 7.68
C ILE A 552 -7.53 45.80 7.45
N ASN A 553 -7.90 46.67 8.39
CA ASN A 553 -9.13 47.48 8.33
C ASN A 553 -10.42 46.66 8.12
N GLY A 554 -10.51 45.49 8.75
CA GLY A 554 -11.66 44.59 8.62
C GLY A 554 -11.69 43.77 7.32
N VAL A 555 -10.62 43.80 6.52
CA VAL A 555 -10.48 43.03 5.29
C VAL A 555 -9.35 42.00 5.43
N ASP A 556 -9.63 40.75 5.10
CA ASP A 556 -8.62 39.69 5.03
C ASP A 556 -7.60 39.99 3.93
N ALA A 557 -6.35 40.26 4.32
CA ALA A 557 -5.23 40.42 3.41
C ALA A 557 -4.38 39.15 3.44
N ARG A 558 -4.31 38.41 2.32
CA ARG A 558 -3.49 37.19 2.21
C ARG A 558 -1.99 37.52 2.35
N GLY A 559 -1.28 36.67 3.08
CA GLY A 559 0.17 36.75 3.21
C GLY A 559 0.87 36.02 2.06
N ILE A 560 2.13 36.40 1.81
CA ILE A 560 3.07 35.64 0.99
C ILE A 560 4.29 35.34 1.86
N ALA A 561 4.70 34.08 1.90
CA ALA A 561 5.88 33.65 2.65
C ALA A 561 6.75 32.72 1.81
N ALA A 562 8.04 32.65 2.13
CA ALA A 562 8.93 31.67 1.54
C ALA A 562 8.45 30.26 1.90
N THR A 563 8.44 29.33 0.94
CA THR A 563 7.92 27.96 1.17
C THR A 563 8.95 27.04 1.81
N SER A 564 10.24 27.20 1.46
CA SER A 564 11.36 26.46 2.03
C SER A 564 12.70 27.07 1.64
N VAL A 565 13.76 26.73 2.37
CA VAL A 565 15.14 27.02 1.96
C VAL A 565 15.49 26.18 0.73
N PRO A 566 16.06 26.75 -0.34
CA PRO A 566 16.39 25.99 -1.54
C PRO A 566 17.58 25.04 -1.32
N ASN A 567 17.51 23.84 -1.89
CA ASN A 567 18.62 22.89 -1.99
C ASN A 567 19.04 22.70 -3.45
N PRO A 568 20.00 23.49 -3.97
CA PRO A 568 20.46 23.38 -5.36
C PRO A 568 21.29 22.11 -5.64
N ASN A 569 21.65 21.33 -4.62
CA ASN A 569 22.49 20.14 -4.74
C ASN A 569 21.72 18.83 -4.65
N ILE A 570 20.39 18.89 -4.49
CA ILE A 570 19.57 17.70 -4.34
C ILE A 570 19.69 16.78 -5.56
N THR A 571 19.82 15.48 -5.32
CA THR A 571 19.91 14.45 -6.35
C THR A 571 19.30 13.13 -5.86
N TRP A 572 19.48 12.07 -6.64
CA TRP A 572 18.93 10.74 -6.42
C TRP A 572 19.35 10.11 -5.08
N GLU A 573 18.39 9.48 -4.41
CA GLU A 573 18.66 8.41 -3.46
C GLU A 573 19.06 7.14 -4.24
N VAL A 574 20.06 6.39 -3.77
CA VAL A 574 20.62 5.24 -4.49
C VAL A 574 20.64 3.99 -3.61
N SER A 575 19.98 2.93 -4.08
CA SER A 575 20.01 1.59 -3.47
C SER A 575 20.96 0.66 -4.24
N GLU A 576 21.99 0.17 -3.58
CA GLU A 576 22.91 -0.85 -4.11
C GLU A 576 22.46 -2.23 -3.64
N THR A 577 22.06 -3.12 -4.55
CA THR A 577 21.55 -4.46 -4.20
C THR A 577 22.48 -5.54 -4.74
N SER A 578 22.81 -6.51 -3.88
CA SER A 578 23.51 -7.75 -4.23
C SER A 578 22.65 -8.96 -3.85
N ASP A 579 22.68 -9.99 -4.69
CA ASP A 579 21.90 -11.22 -4.51
C ASP A 579 22.73 -12.45 -4.93
N LEU A 580 22.67 -13.51 -4.12
CA LEU A 580 23.24 -14.82 -4.43
C LEU A 580 22.13 -15.87 -4.29
N GLY A 581 21.87 -16.59 -5.38
CA GLY A 581 20.80 -17.57 -5.49
C GLY A 581 21.31 -18.99 -5.78
N LEU A 582 20.65 -19.98 -5.22
CA LEU A 582 20.87 -21.41 -5.48
C LEU A 582 19.53 -22.07 -5.83
N GLU A 583 19.47 -22.69 -7.00
CA GLU A 583 18.33 -23.50 -7.44
C GLU A 583 18.74 -24.97 -7.53
N LEU A 584 17.99 -25.83 -6.85
CA LEU A 584 18.18 -27.27 -6.80
C LEU A 584 16.90 -27.98 -7.27
N GLY A 585 17.08 -29.01 -8.09
CA GLY A 585 16.02 -29.90 -8.53
C GLY A 585 16.49 -31.35 -8.43
N PHE A 586 15.68 -32.18 -7.79
CA PHE A 586 15.92 -33.61 -7.61
C PHE A 586 14.77 -34.42 -8.21
N LEU A 587 15.02 -35.71 -8.46
CA LEU A 587 13.99 -36.68 -8.86
C LEU A 587 13.19 -36.22 -10.08
N GLN A 588 13.86 -35.75 -11.14
CA GLN A 588 13.22 -35.18 -12.34
C GLN A 588 12.38 -33.92 -12.02
N ASN A 589 12.93 -33.05 -11.15
CA ASN A 589 12.26 -31.85 -10.64
C ASN A 589 10.92 -32.16 -9.94
N ARG A 590 10.83 -33.30 -9.26
CA ARG A 590 9.71 -33.59 -8.36
C ARG A 590 9.92 -32.92 -7.01
N LEU A 591 11.16 -32.80 -6.56
CA LEU A 591 11.53 -32.02 -5.38
C LEU A 591 12.42 -30.86 -5.83
N THR A 592 12.06 -29.64 -5.47
CA THR A 592 12.77 -28.41 -5.87
C THR A 592 13.01 -27.51 -4.69
N PHE A 593 14.17 -26.89 -4.63
CA PHE A 593 14.52 -25.85 -3.66
C PHE A 593 15.09 -24.63 -4.38
N GLU A 594 14.73 -23.44 -3.91
CA GLU A 594 15.28 -22.18 -4.38
C GLU A 594 15.60 -21.34 -3.13
N VAL A 595 16.86 -20.94 -2.99
CA VAL A 595 17.34 -20.11 -1.88
C VAL A 595 17.98 -18.87 -2.47
N ASP A 596 17.55 -17.68 -2.05
CA ASP A 596 18.21 -16.42 -2.37
C ASP A 596 18.67 -15.77 -1.06
N VAL A 597 19.92 -15.31 -0.99
CA VAL A 597 20.42 -14.42 0.07
C VAL A 597 20.71 -13.05 -0.52
N PHE A 598 20.29 -11.99 0.16
CA PHE A 598 20.34 -10.64 -0.39
C PHE A 598 20.83 -9.61 0.62
N ARG A 599 21.41 -8.54 0.07
CA ARG A 599 21.77 -7.32 0.81
C ARG A 599 21.54 -6.11 -0.07
N THR A 600 20.83 -5.13 0.46
CA THR A 600 20.66 -3.80 -0.12
C THR A 600 21.27 -2.76 0.83
N ARG A 601 22.09 -1.87 0.30
CA ARG A 601 22.54 -0.67 1.01
C ARG A 601 22.00 0.55 0.28
N THR A 602 21.17 1.33 0.97
CA THR A 602 20.66 2.59 0.45
C THR A 602 21.48 3.75 1.00
N LYS A 603 22.03 4.54 0.11
CA LYS A 603 22.85 5.73 0.39
C LYS A 603 22.11 6.96 -0.12
N ASN A 604 22.53 8.13 0.37
CA ASN A 604 21.98 9.42 -0.08
C ASN A 604 20.46 9.51 0.13
N ILE A 605 19.93 8.86 1.18
CA ILE A 605 18.51 8.88 1.49
C ILE A 605 18.08 10.32 1.71
N LEU A 606 17.01 10.71 1.02
CA LEU A 606 16.48 12.07 0.99
C LEU A 606 15.75 12.39 2.28
N ALA A 607 16.40 13.14 3.17
CA ALA A 607 15.94 13.44 4.52
C ALA A 607 16.31 14.85 4.96
N ARG A 608 15.50 15.42 5.87
CA ARG A 608 15.73 16.77 6.43
C ARG A 608 16.70 16.72 7.59
N ARG A 609 17.46 17.81 7.79
CA ARG A 609 18.30 18.03 8.98
C ARG A 609 17.50 18.52 10.19
N GLN A 610 16.54 17.71 10.65
CA GLN A 610 15.61 18.14 11.70
C GLN A 610 16.25 18.23 13.09
N ALA A 611 17.35 17.52 13.34
CA ALA A 611 18.02 17.51 14.63
C ALA A 611 19.22 18.47 14.68
N SER A 612 19.92 18.62 13.55
CA SER A 612 21.10 19.48 13.46
C SER A 612 20.80 20.98 13.38
N ILE A 613 19.57 21.37 12.99
CA ILE A 613 19.18 22.78 12.85
C ILE A 613 18.07 23.12 13.84
N PRO A 614 18.32 24.04 14.79
CA PRO A 614 17.32 24.40 15.79
C PRO A 614 16.05 25.03 15.22
N GLY A 615 14.90 24.69 15.81
CA GLY A 615 13.60 25.22 15.42
C GLY A 615 13.46 26.75 15.57
N TYR A 616 14.24 27.39 16.44
CA TYR A 616 14.24 28.85 16.61
C TYR A 616 14.66 29.60 15.34
N THR A 617 15.32 28.93 14.38
CA THR A 617 15.70 29.53 13.10
C THR A 617 14.49 29.89 12.24
N GLY A 618 13.32 29.29 12.51
CA GLY A 618 12.11 29.48 11.71
C GLY A 618 12.22 28.95 10.27
N LEU A 619 13.30 28.24 9.93
CA LEU A 619 13.53 27.73 8.58
C LEU A 619 12.69 26.49 8.32
N VAL A 620 12.07 26.44 7.14
CA VAL A 620 11.51 25.21 6.58
C VAL A 620 12.60 24.54 5.75
N LEU A 621 13.16 23.45 6.28
CA LEU A 621 14.33 22.79 5.69
C LEU A 621 13.96 21.87 4.52
N PRO A 622 14.75 21.89 3.43
CA PRO A 622 14.61 20.96 2.32
C PRO A 622 15.10 19.56 2.72
N ASP A 623 14.74 18.56 1.93
CA ASP A 623 15.37 17.25 2.00
C ASP A 623 16.79 17.33 1.41
N GLU A 624 17.73 16.64 2.03
CA GLU A 624 19.13 16.50 1.60
C GLU A 624 19.51 15.02 1.46
N ASN A 625 20.53 14.74 0.66
CA ASN A 625 21.06 13.39 0.43
C ASN A 625 21.95 12.90 1.58
N ILE A 626 21.40 12.77 2.79
CA ILE A 626 22.20 12.53 4.01
C ILE A 626 22.07 11.11 4.58
N GLY A 627 20.90 10.47 4.45
CA GLY A 627 20.62 9.23 5.18
C GLY A 627 21.28 7.97 4.59
N LYS A 628 21.49 6.96 5.44
CA LYS A 628 22.01 5.64 5.02
C LYS A 628 21.32 4.50 5.78
N MET A 629 20.98 3.42 5.08
CA MET A 629 20.34 2.25 5.67
C MET A 629 20.78 0.96 4.97
N ASP A 630 20.92 -0.12 5.75
CA ASP A 630 21.13 -1.48 5.24
C ASP A 630 19.84 -2.30 5.39
N SER A 631 19.57 -3.19 4.44
CA SER A 631 18.51 -4.20 4.47
C SER A 631 19.08 -5.53 3.96
N TYR A 632 18.84 -6.63 4.66
CA TYR A 632 19.42 -7.93 4.32
C TYR A 632 18.56 -9.08 4.84
N GLY A 633 18.74 -10.26 4.24
CA GLY A 633 17.94 -11.42 4.60
C GLY A 633 18.06 -12.56 3.60
N PHE A 634 17.08 -13.47 3.66
CA PHE A 634 17.00 -14.61 2.76
C PHE A 634 15.55 -14.96 2.39
N ASP A 635 15.39 -15.53 1.20
CA ASP A 635 14.16 -16.14 0.71
C ASP A 635 14.42 -17.63 0.46
N LEU A 636 13.53 -18.50 0.94
CA LEU A 636 13.55 -19.94 0.66
C LEU A 636 12.20 -20.34 0.05
N GLN A 637 12.23 -21.13 -1.02
CA GLN A 637 11.08 -21.81 -1.58
C GLN A 637 11.38 -23.31 -1.73
N ALA A 638 10.43 -24.14 -1.36
CA ALA A 638 10.49 -25.59 -1.53
C ALA A 638 9.21 -26.08 -2.22
N GLY A 639 9.35 -27.04 -3.12
CA GLY A 639 8.24 -27.62 -3.87
C GLY A 639 8.38 -29.12 -4.00
N TYR A 640 7.28 -29.83 -3.81
CA TYR A 640 7.16 -31.26 -4.08
C TYR A 640 5.97 -31.52 -4.99
N ARG A 641 6.16 -32.32 -6.05
CA ARG A 641 5.09 -32.76 -6.94
C ARG A 641 5.25 -34.23 -7.28
N GLN A 642 4.14 -34.95 -7.28
CA GLN A 642 4.09 -36.37 -7.61
C GLN A 642 2.72 -36.72 -8.19
N SER A 643 2.71 -37.54 -9.22
CA SER A 643 1.48 -38.17 -9.74
C SER A 643 1.47 -39.64 -9.32
N VAL A 644 0.38 -40.08 -8.69
CA VAL A 644 0.16 -41.47 -8.29
C VAL A 644 -1.15 -41.94 -8.93
N GLY A 645 -1.05 -42.63 -10.06
CA GLY A 645 -2.21 -42.94 -10.91
C GLY A 645 -2.90 -41.67 -11.39
N ALA A 646 -4.20 -41.53 -11.10
CA ALA A 646 -5.00 -40.35 -11.43
C ALA A 646 -4.82 -39.18 -10.43
N VAL A 647 -4.18 -39.41 -9.29
CA VAL A 647 -4.04 -38.40 -8.23
C VAL A 647 -2.78 -37.58 -8.46
N ASN A 648 -2.92 -36.26 -8.51
CA ASN A 648 -1.80 -35.32 -8.62
C ASN A 648 -1.61 -34.58 -7.29
N VAL A 649 -0.49 -34.82 -6.62
CA VAL A 649 -0.12 -34.15 -5.38
C VAL A 649 0.89 -33.04 -5.69
N ARG A 650 0.63 -31.83 -5.17
CA ARG A 650 1.56 -30.71 -5.21
C ARG A 650 1.57 -30.00 -3.87
N ILE A 651 2.75 -29.88 -3.28
CA ILE A 651 3.00 -29.16 -2.02
C ILE A 651 4.03 -28.08 -2.34
N ASN A 652 3.76 -26.83 -1.95
CA ASN A 652 4.72 -25.75 -2.06
C ASN A 652 4.77 -25.00 -0.73
N GLY A 653 5.97 -24.67 -0.29
CA GLY A 653 6.21 -23.86 0.89
C GLY A 653 7.21 -22.76 0.58
N ASN A 654 7.14 -21.66 1.32
CA ASN A 654 8.13 -20.61 1.26
C ASN A 654 8.34 -20.00 2.65
N VAL A 655 9.54 -19.45 2.86
CA VAL A 655 9.94 -18.72 4.06
C VAL A 655 10.72 -17.49 3.62
N SER A 656 10.53 -16.37 4.28
CA SER A 656 11.27 -15.15 3.98
C SER A 656 11.61 -14.41 5.26
N TYR A 657 12.85 -13.97 5.37
CA TYR A 657 13.36 -13.20 6.48
C TYR A 657 14.00 -11.93 5.94
N SER A 658 13.66 -10.79 6.53
CA SER A 658 14.28 -9.50 6.21
C SER A 658 14.47 -8.69 7.48
N ARG A 659 15.64 -8.06 7.60
CA ARG A 659 15.97 -7.13 8.67
C ARG A 659 16.65 -5.91 8.06
N ASN A 660 16.31 -4.75 8.60
CA ASN A 660 16.97 -3.50 8.24
C ASN A 660 17.72 -2.90 9.45
N LYS A 661 18.63 -1.98 9.14
CA LYS A 661 19.47 -1.27 10.12
C LYS A 661 19.75 0.14 9.61
N ILE A 662 19.40 1.15 10.41
CA ILE A 662 19.78 2.53 10.15
C ILE A 662 21.30 2.65 10.35
N VAL A 663 22.00 3.11 9.30
CA VAL A 663 23.45 3.31 9.31
C VAL A 663 23.80 4.77 9.59
N TYR A 664 22.98 5.70 9.11
CA TYR A 664 23.10 7.12 9.41
C TYR A 664 21.73 7.79 9.37
N PHE A 665 21.45 8.61 10.38
CA PHE A 665 20.24 9.44 10.48
C PHE A 665 20.59 10.77 11.17
N ASP A 666 19.91 11.87 10.80
CA ASP A 666 20.12 13.15 11.48
C ASP A 666 19.40 13.14 12.83
N GLU A 667 20.14 12.81 13.89
CA GLU A 667 19.66 12.75 15.26
C GLU A 667 20.46 13.68 16.17
N THR A 668 19.83 14.17 17.23
CA THR A 668 20.52 14.99 18.23
C THR A 668 21.56 14.13 18.93
N PRO A 669 22.73 14.67 19.32
CA PRO A 669 23.68 13.95 20.15
C PRO A 669 22.96 13.39 21.38
N GLN A 670 22.96 12.06 21.50
CA GLN A 670 22.40 11.36 22.65
C GLN A 670 23.49 11.17 23.71
N ALA A 671 23.09 11.11 24.99
CA ALA A 671 24.02 10.87 26.08
C ALA A 671 24.61 9.45 25.98
N GLU A 672 23.77 8.48 25.64
CA GLU A 672 24.14 7.07 25.60
C GLU A 672 23.94 6.42 24.20
N PRO A 673 24.79 5.46 23.79
CA PRO A 673 24.66 4.82 22.47
C PRO A 673 23.31 4.11 22.22
N TYR A 674 22.64 3.59 23.25
CA TYR A 674 21.37 2.88 23.10
C TYR A 674 20.19 3.81 22.80
N GLN A 675 20.33 5.11 23.07
CA GLN A 675 19.30 6.12 22.77
C GLN A 675 19.28 6.47 21.27
N LYS A 676 20.30 6.05 20.52
CA LYS A 676 20.41 6.32 19.08
C LYS A 676 19.48 5.46 18.23
N LEU A 677 18.93 6.06 17.19
CA LEU A 677 18.25 5.30 16.13
C LEU A 677 19.26 4.59 15.22
N GLU A 678 20.42 5.22 14.99
CA GLU A 678 21.56 4.58 14.36
C GLU A 678 21.92 3.27 15.04
N GLY A 679 22.09 2.21 14.26
CA GLY A 679 22.36 0.87 14.77
C GLY A 679 21.13 -0.03 14.87
N ASN A 680 19.92 0.55 14.87
CA ASN A 680 18.67 -0.16 15.10
C ASN A 680 17.80 -0.28 13.82
N PRO A 681 16.84 -1.21 13.79
CA PRO A 681 15.83 -1.24 12.73
C PRO A 681 14.98 0.03 12.70
N ILE A 682 14.50 0.41 11.52
CA ILE A 682 13.51 1.46 11.34
C ILE A 682 12.24 1.17 12.15
N GLY A 683 11.67 2.21 12.76
CA GLY A 683 10.49 2.09 13.61
C GLY A 683 10.80 1.57 15.01
N THR A 684 12.09 1.45 15.38
CA THR A 684 12.47 1.25 16.79
C THR A 684 12.05 2.48 17.60
N GLU A 685 11.39 2.24 18.73
CA GLU A 685 11.02 3.27 19.69
C GLU A 685 11.94 3.18 20.91
N LEU A 686 12.38 4.33 21.43
CA LEU A 686 13.10 4.41 22.69
C LEU A 686 12.09 4.34 23.83
N VAL A 687 12.21 3.31 24.66
CA VAL A 687 11.31 3.06 25.79
C VAL A 687 12.11 2.65 27.02
N TYR A 688 11.53 2.86 28.21
CA TYR A 688 12.11 2.33 29.44
C TYR A 688 11.99 0.80 29.49
N LYS A 689 13.08 0.12 29.88
CA LYS A 689 13.06 -1.33 30.10
C LYS A 689 12.48 -1.63 31.47
N SER A 690 11.20 -1.99 31.52
CA SER A 690 10.60 -2.51 32.76
C SER A 690 11.13 -3.92 33.07
N ILE A 691 11.60 -4.13 34.29
CA ILE A 691 12.09 -5.41 34.81
C ILE A 691 11.15 -6.04 35.85
N GLY A 692 10.04 -5.37 36.15
CA GLY A 692 9.07 -5.89 37.10
C GLY A 692 8.10 -4.82 37.58
N ILE A 693 7.41 -5.15 38.66
CA ILE A 693 6.48 -4.28 39.39
C ILE A 693 6.94 -4.32 40.84
N TYR A 694 6.94 -3.18 41.52
CA TYR A 694 7.16 -3.14 42.97
C TYR A 694 5.99 -3.85 43.66
N ARG A 695 6.17 -5.09 44.10
CA ARG A 695 5.10 -5.87 44.78
C ARG A 695 5.16 -5.74 46.30
N THR A 696 6.35 -5.47 46.82
CA THR A 696 6.64 -5.43 48.25
C THR A 696 7.48 -4.21 48.58
N GLN A 697 7.54 -3.85 49.87
CA GLN A 697 8.46 -2.82 50.34
C GLN A 697 9.93 -3.20 50.07
N GLU A 698 10.26 -4.49 50.15
CA GLU A 698 11.59 -5.01 49.82
C GLU A 698 11.98 -4.71 48.36
N ASP A 699 11.02 -4.70 47.43
CA ASP A 699 11.29 -4.28 46.05
C ASP A 699 11.68 -2.80 45.97
N LEU A 700 11.02 -1.92 46.74
CA LEU A 700 11.38 -0.50 46.79
C LEU A 700 12.75 -0.30 47.45
N ASP A 701 13.06 -1.08 48.48
CA ASP A 701 14.29 -0.92 49.24
C ASP A 701 15.53 -1.44 48.50
N LYS A 702 15.35 -2.41 47.58
CA LYS A 702 16.46 -3.08 46.86
C LYS A 702 16.73 -2.55 45.45
N ASN A 703 15.79 -1.84 44.83
CA ASN A 703 15.94 -1.38 43.45
C ASN A 703 16.30 0.11 43.37
N VAL A 704 16.84 0.50 42.21
CA VAL A 704 17.01 1.91 41.86
C VAL A 704 15.64 2.48 41.49
N ASN A 705 15.22 3.50 42.24
CA ASN A 705 13.87 4.07 42.13
C ASN A 705 13.89 5.38 41.34
N TYR A 706 12.88 5.58 40.48
CA TYR A 706 12.56 6.90 39.94
C TYR A 706 11.81 7.73 40.98
N ALA A 707 11.74 9.04 40.78
CA ALA A 707 11.03 9.94 41.69
C ALA A 707 9.54 9.56 41.78
N GLY A 708 9.06 9.27 42.99
CA GLY A 708 7.67 8.86 43.23
C GLY A 708 7.38 7.38 42.98
N ALA A 709 8.40 6.51 42.91
CA ALA A 709 8.20 5.07 42.88
C ALA A 709 7.39 4.60 44.11
N MET A 710 6.44 3.69 43.87
CA MET A 710 5.56 3.14 44.90
C MET A 710 5.18 1.70 44.55
N ILE A 711 4.68 0.95 45.54
CA ILE A 711 4.12 -0.39 45.32
C ILE A 711 3.03 -0.32 44.24
N GLY A 712 3.08 -1.24 43.28
CA GLY A 712 2.25 -1.25 42.07
C GLY A 712 2.86 -0.51 40.88
N GLY A 713 3.89 0.32 41.09
CA GLY A 713 4.66 0.96 40.02
C GLY A 713 5.56 -0.01 39.26
N LEU A 714 5.98 0.37 38.05
CA LEU A 714 6.93 -0.41 37.25
C LEU A 714 8.36 -0.23 37.77
N ILE A 715 9.09 -1.33 37.92
CA ILE A 715 10.53 -1.28 38.17
C ILE A 715 11.22 -1.09 36.82
N PHE A 716 12.05 -0.07 36.68
CA PHE A 716 12.86 0.15 35.48
C PHE A 716 14.30 -0.27 35.72
N ALA A 717 14.93 -0.85 34.70
CA ALA A 717 16.35 -1.16 34.76
C ALA A 717 17.17 0.14 34.77
N ASP A 718 18.08 0.25 35.74
CA ASP A 718 19.23 1.15 35.65
C ASP A 718 20.21 0.56 34.62
N LEU A 719 20.28 1.18 33.43
CA LEU A 719 21.06 0.67 32.30
C LEU A 719 22.50 1.17 32.29
N ASN A 720 22.80 2.31 32.93
CA ASN A 720 24.14 2.92 32.97
C ASN A 720 24.84 2.69 34.33
N GLY A 721 24.13 2.19 35.34
CA GLY A 721 24.66 1.86 36.66
C GLY A 721 24.93 3.07 37.54
N ASP A 722 24.32 4.23 37.26
CA ASP A 722 24.55 5.47 38.00
C ASP A 722 23.66 5.61 39.25
N GLY A 723 22.78 4.63 39.50
CA GLY A 723 21.87 4.63 40.63
C GLY A 723 20.70 5.61 40.45
N LYS A 724 20.36 5.99 39.21
CA LYS A 724 19.20 6.83 38.88
C LYS A 724 18.40 6.24 37.72
N VAL A 725 17.16 6.74 37.60
CA VAL A 725 16.26 6.48 36.47
C VAL A 725 15.74 7.83 35.99
N ASP A 726 16.48 8.48 35.08
CA ASP A 726 16.22 9.84 34.60
C ASP A 726 16.07 10.01 33.07
N GLY A 727 16.32 8.96 32.27
CA GLY A 727 15.91 8.85 30.86
C GLY A 727 17.02 8.95 29.81
#